data_AF-A0A091L2I7-F1
#
_entry.id   AF-A0A091L2I7-F1
#
_cell.length_a   1.000
_cell.length_b   1.000
_cell.length_c   1.000
_cell.angle_alpha   90.00
_cell.angle_beta   90.00
_cell.angle_gamma   90.00
#
_symmetry.space_group_name_H-M   'P 1'
#
loop_
_entity.id
_entity.type
_entity.pdbx_description
1 polymer ?
#
loop_
_entity_poly.entity_id
_entity_poly.type
_entity_poly.pdbx_seq_one_letter_code
_entity_poly.pdbx_strand_id
1 'polypeptide(L)'
;VENMDLECKKFAREIRNLDKEMRAWDAFTGLDSKVKNMLTALKAVAELQNPAIRERHWNQLMQTTGVRFVMDSDTRLADLLKLNLHNFEDEVRGIVDKAVREMSMEKVLKELKMTWSTMEFQYEPHPRTNIPLLKSDEELIETLEDNQVQLQNLMTSKYIAFFLEEVSTWQRKLSTADSVISLWFEVQRTWSHLESIFIGSEDIRAQLPKDSKRFEGIDVDFKELAYEAQRTPNVVEATNKPGLSQQLEDIQSRLSLCEKALAEYLDMKRLAFPRFYFISSADLLDILSNGTNPQLAQRHLSKLFDNLAKMKFQLDSEQKPTKVGLGMYSREEEYVSFSEPCDCSGQVEVWLNHVLDSMRATVRDEMTEAVMAYEEKPREQWLFDYPAQVALTCTQIWWTTEVGIAFARVEEGYENAMKEYHKKQVTQLNTLVTMLIGQLSKGDRQKIMTVCTIDVHARDVVAKMIAQKVDNAQAFIWLSQLRHRWSDEERHCFANICDAQFLYSYEYLGNTPRLVITPLTDRCYITLTQSLHLTMSGAPAGPAGTGKTETTKDLGRALGIMVYVFNCSEQMDYKSCGNIYKGLSQTGAWGCFDEFNRISVEVLSVVAVQVKSVQDAIREKKKSFNFLGEDINLVPSVGIFITMNPGYAGRTELPENLKALFRPCAMVVPDFELICEIMLVAEGFIEARVLARKFITLYQLCKELLSKQDHYDWGLRAIKSVLVVAGSLKRDDPERPEDQVLMRSLRDFNIPKIVTDDVPVFMGLIGDLFPALDVPRKRDLNFESFVRQAVLDLRLQAEDNFVLKVVQLEELLTVRHSVFVVGNAGTGKSQVMRSLNKTYQIMKRRPVWTDLNPKAVTSDELFGIINPATREWKDGK
;
A
#
# COMPACT_ATOMS: atom_id res chain seq x y z
N VAL A 1 -10.28 -51.42 54.53
CA VAL A 1 -10.40 -50.17 55.32
C VAL A 1 -11.84 -49.73 55.36
N GLU A 2 -12.50 -49.55 54.22
CA GLU A 2 -13.91 -49.14 54.13
C GLU A 2 -14.89 -49.99 54.96
N ASN A 3 -14.82 -51.32 54.88
CA ASN A 3 -15.66 -52.21 55.70
C ASN A 3 -15.43 -52.04 57.22
N MET A 4 -14.19 -51.77 57.65
CA MET A 4 -13.87 -51.55 59.06
C MET A 4 -14.32 -50.17 59.53
N ASP A 5 -14.23 -49.14 58.69
CA ASP A 5 -14.76 -47.80 58.98
C ASP A 5 -16.29 -47.86 59.14
N LEU A 6 -16.98 -48.66 58.32
CA LEU A 6 -18.43 -48.86 58.39
C LEU A 6 -18.86 -49.56 59.68
N GLU A 7 -18.14 -50.62 60.09
CA GLU A 7 -18.34 -51.29 61.39
C GLU A 7 -17.98 -50.40 62.58
N CYS A 8 -16.89 -49.63 62.53
CA CYS A 8 -16.54 -48.67 63.59
C CYS A 8 -17.56 -47.53 63.72
N LYS A 9 -18.15 -47.06 62.62
CA LYS A 9 -19.27 -46.09 62.63
C LYS A 9 -20.53 -46.70 63.26
N LYS A 10 -20.77 -47.99 63.03
CA LYS A 10 -21.87 -48.74 63.65
C LYS A 10 -21.64 -48.87 65.16
N PHE A 11 -20.45 -49.29 65.59
CA PHE A 11 -20.07 -49.32 67.02
C PHE A 11 -20.17 -47.94 67.68
N ALA A 12 -19.73 -46.87 67.01
CA ALA A 12 -19.86 -45.51 67.54
C ALA A 12 -21.34 -45.10 67.75
N ARG A 13 -22.25 -45.53 66.86
CA ARG A 13 -23.71 -45.31 67.02
C ARG A 13 -24.27 -46.13 68.18
N GLU A 14 -23.88 -47.40 68.29
CA GLU A 14 -24.31 -48.29 69.37
C GLU A 14 -23.84 -47.78 70.75
N ILE A 15 -22.59 -47.32 70.85
CA ILE A 15 -22.05 -46.69 72.06
C ILE A 15 -22.83 -45.41 72.40
N ARG A 16 -23.16 -44.57 71.41
CA ARG A 16 -23.91 -43.32 71.65
C ARG A 16 -25.35 -43.56 72.15
N ASN A 17 -25.93 -44.71 71.82
CA ASN A 17 -27.27 -45.15 72.22
C ASN A 17 -27.33 -45.75 73.64
N LEU A 18 -26.19 -45.93 74.32
CA LEU A 18 -26.15 -46.33 75.73
C LEU A 18 -26.67 -45.19 76.63
N ASP A 19 -27.24 -45.58 77.78
CA ASP A 19 -27.88 -44.67 78.73
C ASP A 19 -26.97 -43.54 79.19
N LYS A 20 -27.54 -42.34 79.41
CA LYS A 20 -26.78 -41.12 79.74
C LYS A 20 -25.90 -41.27 80.99
N GLU A 21 -26.31 -42.08 81.95
CA GLU A 21 -25.57 -42.33 83.19
C GLU A 21 -24.25 -43.10 82.94
N MET A 22 -24.22 -43.97 81.93
CA MET A 22 -23.03 -44.75 81.57
C MET A 22 -21.93 -43.88 80.93
N ARG A 23 -22.26 -42.68 80.46
CA ARG A 23 -21.28 -41.78 79.82
C ARG A 23 -20.23 -41.22 80.78
N ALA A 24 -20.52 -41.25 82.08
CA ALA A 24 -19.58 -40.84 83.13
C ALA A 24 -18.61 -41.96 83.52
N TRP A 25 -18.79 -43.19 83.01
CA TRP A 25 -17.92 -44.31 83.34
C TRP A 25 -16.62 -44.26 82.55
N ASP A 26 -15.50 -44.51 83.22
CA ASP A 26 -14.18 -44.60 82.59
C ASP A 26 -14.13 -45.67 81.49
N ALA A 27 -14.92 -46.74 81.63
CA ALA A 27 -15.06 -47.77 80.61
C ALA A 27 -15.74 -47.25 79.33
N PHE A 28 -16.75 -46.37 79.47
CA PHE A 28 -17.44 -45.76 78.33
C PHE A 28 -16.54 -44.75 77.64
N THR A 29 -15.90 -43.84 78.39
CA THR A 29 -15.00 -42.83 77.84
C THR A 29 -13.78 -43.47 77.17
N GLY A 30 -13.24 -44.54 77.75
CA GLY A 30 -12.16 -45.34 77.16
C GLY A 30 -12.58 -46.06 75.87
N LEU A 31 -13.80 -46.63 75.81
CA LEU A 31 -14.32 -47.30 74.61
C LEU A 31 -14.66 -46.31 73.50
N ASP A 32 -15.33 -45.20 73.81
CA ASP A 32 -15.65 -44.12 72.87
C ASP A 32 -14.39 -43.47 72.31
N SER A 33 -13.37 -43.23 73.15
CA SER A 33 -12.05 -42.74 72.70
C SER A 33 -11.36 -43.74 71.77
N LYS A 34 -11.36 -45.04 72.09
CA LYS A 34 -10.77 -46.07 71.21
C LYS A 34 -11.47 -46.15 69.85
N VAL A 35 -12.79 -46.08 69.81
CA VAL A 35 -13.56 -46.12 68.55
C VAL A 35 -13.34 -44.85 67.74
N LYS A 36 -13.30 -43.67 68.36
CA LYS A 36 -12.99 -42.41 67.69
C LYS A 36 -11.57 -42.39 67.13
N ASN A 37 -10.57 -42.80 67.92
CA ASN A 37 -9.17 -42.89 67.47
C ASN A 37 -9.02 -43.89 66.31
N MET A 38 -9.74 -45.02 66.37
CA MET A 38 -9.76 -45.99 65.27
C MET A 38 -10.39 -45.40 64.00
N LEU A 39 -11.50 -44.65 64.10
CA LEU A 39 -12.11 -43.97 62.95
C LEU A 39 -11.16 -42.94 62.31
N THR A 40 -10.46 -42.15 63.13
CA THR A 40 -9.46 -41.19 62.63
C THR A 40 -8.28 -41.89 61.98
N ALA A 41 -7.76 -42.96 62.60
CA ALA A 41 -6.66 -43.75 62.03
C ALA A 41 -7.09 -44.44 60.72
N LEU A 42 -8.31 -44.96 60.62
CA LEU A 42 -8.83 -45.58 59.39
C LEU A 42 -8.98 -44.57 58.25
N LYS A 43 -9.34 -43.31 58.53
CA LYS A 43 -9.33 -42.24 57.52
C LYS A 43 -7.92 -41.93 57.03
N ALA A 44 -6.96 -41.77 57.94
CA ALA A 44 -5.55 -41.57 57.59
C ALA A 44 -4.99 -42.74 56.77
N VAL A 45 -5.35 -43.98 57.11
CA VAL A 45 -4.99 -45.17 56.32
C VAL A 45 -5.64 -45.14 54.94
N ALA A 46 -6.90 -44.72 54.82
CA ALA A 46 -7.56 -44.59 53.52
C ALA A 46 -6.90 -43.51 52.64
N GLU A 47 -6.50 -42.38 53.22
CA GLU A 47 -5.70 -41.37 52.51
C GLU A 47 -4.32 -41.93 52.08
N LEU A 48 -3.69 -42.75 52.94
CA LEU A 48 -2.42 -43.43 52.64
C LEU A 48 -2.53 -44.59 51.63
N GLN A 49 -3.74 -44.98 51.21
CA GLN A 49 -3.94 -45.93 50.10
C GLN A 49 -3.86 -45.25 48.73
N ASN A 50 -3.62 -43.92 48.68
CA ASN A 50 -3.53 -43.20 47.43
C ASN A 50 -2.36 -43.72 46.57
N PRO A 51 -2.60 -44.06 45.28
CA PRO A 51 -1.57 -44.59 44.38
C PRO A 51 -0.44 -43.60 44.08
N ALA A 52 -0.58 -42.33 44.44
CA ALA A 52 0.47 -41.31 44.32
C ALA A 52 1.62 -41.51 45.32
N ILE A 53 1.40 -42.31 46.38
CA ILE A 53 2.39 -42.52 47.43
C ILE A 53 3.53 -43.40 46.91
N ARG A 54 4.75 -43.09 47.35
CA ARG A 54 6.01 -43.71 46.94
C ARG A 54 6.84 -43.95 48.19
N GLU A 55 7.91 -44.73 48.07
CA GLU A 55 8.81 -45.06 49.18
C GLU A 55 9.31 -43.81 49.95
N ARG A 56 9.62 -42.71 49.24
CA ARG A 56 10.02 -41.44 49.85
C ARG A 56 8.95 -40.81 50.77
N HIS A 57 7.68 -40.97 50.44
CA HIS A 57 6.56 -40.48 51.25
C HIS A 57 6.37 -41.33 52.50
N TRP A 58 6.58 -42.65 52.39
CA TRP A 58 6.63 -43.57 53.53
C TRP A 58 7.79 -43.24 54.46
N ASN A 59 8.97 -42.91 53.91
CA ASN A 59 10.12 -42.45 54.71
C ASN A 59 9.84 -41.14 55.45
N GLN A 60 9.15 -40.17 54.83
CA GLN A 60 8.70 -38.94 55.49
C GLN A 60 7.71 -39.25 56.61
N LEU A 61 6.73 -40.13 56.37
CA LEU A 61 5.77 -40.55 57.39
C LEU A 61 6.45 -41.24 58.59
N MET A 62 7.45 -42.09 58.35
CA MET A 62 8.23 -42.75 59.40
C MET A 62 9.06 -41.78 60.23
N GLN A 63 9.61 -40.73 59.60
CA GLN A 63 10.32 -39.68 60.32
C GLN A 63 9.37 -38.88 61.22
N THR A 64 8.18 -38.53 60.72
CA THR A 64 7.18 -37.77 61.49
C THR A 64 6.59 -38.57 62.65
N THR A 65 6.31 -39.86 62.43
CA THR A 65 5.71 -40.74 63.45
C THR A 65 6.74 -41.31 64.44
N GLY A 66 8.03 -41.23 64.14
CA GLY A 66 9.12 -41.78 64.97
C GLY A 66 9.21 -43.31 64.97
N VAL A 67 8.40 -43.99 64.15
CA VAL A 67 8.33 -45.46 64.06
C VAL A 67 8.89 -45.90 62.72
N ARG A 68 9.89 -46.79 62.76
CA ARG A 68 10.48 -47.39 61.54
C ARG A 68 9.80 -48.71 61.22
N PHE A 69 9.31 -48.84 60.00
CA PHE A 69 8.78 -50.09 59.45
C PHE A 69 9.09 -50.17 57.95
N VAL A 70 9.19 -51.37 57.39
CA VAL A 70 9.42 -51.54 55.95
C VAL A 70 8.07 -51.86 55.32
N MET A 71 7.65 -51.04 54.34
CA MET A 71 6.46 -51.32 53.54
C MET A 71 6.79 -52.35 52.46
N ASP A 72 6.45 -53.60 52.71
CA ASP A 72 6.57 -54.74 51.79
C ASP A 72 5.22 -55.42 51.54
N SER A 73 5.19 -56.46 50.70
CA SER A 73 3.98 -57.23 50.40
C SER A 73 3.38 -57.96 51.61
N ASP A 74 4.14 -58.10 52.70
CA ASP A 74 3.74 -58.77 53.93
C ASP A 74 3.21 -57.80 55.00
N THR A 75 3.23 -56.50 54.73
CA THR A 75 2.81 -55.45 55.67
C THR A 75 1.31 -55.51 55.93
N ARG A 76 0.92 -55.65 57.21
CA ARG A 76 -0.48 -55.83 57.60
C ARG A 76 -1.07 -54.50 58.10
N LEU A 77 -2.39 -54.38 58.04
CA LEU A 77 -3.12 -53.23 58.60
C LEU A 77 -2.78 -52.99 60.08
N ALA A 78 -2.49 -54.06 60.83
CA ALA A 78 -2.06 -53.98 62.21
C ALA A 78 -0.75 -53.17 62.38
N ASP A 79 0.15 -53.22 61.41
CA ASP A 79 1.42 -52.49 61.45
C ASP A 79 1.22 -50.99 61.13
N LEU A 80 0.27 -50.66 60.26
CA LEU A 80 -0.15 -49.27 60.03
C LEU A 80 -0.89 -48.67 61.24
N LEU A 81 -1.67 -49.47 61.97
CA LEU A 81 -2.36 -49.03 63.19
C LEU A 81 -1.41 -48.80 64.38
N LYS A 82 -0.25 -49.48 64.42
CA LYS A 82 0.82 -49.22 65.42
C LYS A 82 1.45 -47.83 65.31
N LEU A 83 1.28 -47.16 64.17
CA LEU A 83 1.80 -45.81 63.92
C LEU A 83 1.01 -44.72 64.66
N ASN A 84 -0.07 -45.07 65.36
CA ASN A 84 -0.93 -44.11 66.06
C ASN A 84 -1.33 -42.93 65.18
N LEU A 85 -1.73 -43.21 63.94
CA LEU A 85 -2.04 -42.21 62.90
C LEU A 85 -3.13 -41.20 63.30
N HIS A 86 -3.92 -41.50 64.33
CA HIS A 86 -4.89 -40.59 64.91
C HIS A 86 -4.28 -39.33 65.55
N ASN A 87 -2.98 -39.36 65.89
CA ASN A 87 -2.25 -38.20 66.43
C ASN A 87 -1.55 -37.37 65.35
N PHE A 88 -1.54 -37.83 64.09
CA PHE A 88 -0.79 -37.23 62.99
C PHE A 88 -1.65 -37.09 61.71
N GLU A 89 -2.96 -36.86 61.86
CA GLU A 89 -3.91 -36.81 60.73
C GLU A 89 -3.55 -35.70 59.74
N ASP A 90 -3.21 -34.50 60.24
CA ASP A 90 -2.89 -33.35 59.40
C ASP A 90 -1.55 -33.53 58.67
N GLU A 91 -0.56 -34.15 59.31
CA GLU A 91 0.72 -34.49 58.68
C GLU A 91 0.57 -35.58 57.63
N VAL A 92 -0.28 -36.59 57.88
CA VAL A 92 -0.63 -37.60 56.87
C VAL A 92 -1.28 -36.94 55.67
N ARG A 93 -2.30 -36.08 55.88
CA ARG A 93 -2.96 -35.35 54.79
C ARG A 93 -1.97 -34.50 54.00
N GLY A 94 -1.07 -33.79 54.68
CA GLY A 94 -0.01 -33.00 54.04
C GLY A 94 0.96 -33.83 53.18
N ILE A 95 1.33 -35.04 53.63
CA ILE A 95 2.18 -35.96 52.86
C ILE A 95 1.42 -36.53 51.66
N VAL A 96 0.14 -36.87 51.82
CA VAL A 96 -0.70 -37.37 50.71
C VAL A 96 -0.94 -36.28 49.67
N ASP A 97 -1.24 -35.05 50.09
CA ASP A 97 -1.40 -33.91 49.19
C ASP A 97 -0.11 -33.62 48.41
N LYS A 98 1.05 -33.68 49.09
CA LYS A 98 2.37 -33.59 48.45
C LYS A 98 2.56 -34.71 47.43
N ALA A 99 2.22 -35.95 47.77
CA ALA A 99 2.33 -37.10 46.88
C ALA A 99 1.45 -36.94 45.63
N VAL A 100 0.19 -36.49 45.78
CA VAL A 100 -0.73 -36.24 44.67
C VAL A 100 -0.20 -35.14 43.75
N ARG A 101 0.33 -34.05 44.31
CA ARG A 101 0.96 -32.98 43.53
C ARG A 101 2.20 -33.49 42.80
N GLU A 102 3.08 -34.23 43.47
CA GLU A 102 4.25 -34.86 42.84
C GLU A 102 3.87 -35.83 41.71
N MET A 103 2.82 -36.64 41.86
CA MET A 103 2.33 -37.53 40.80
C MET A 103 1.82 -36.75 39.58
N SER A 104 1.17 -35.59 39.79
CA SER A 104 0.76 -34.73 38.68
C SER A 104 1.96 -34.17 37.91
N MET A 105 3.03 -33.76 38.62
CA MET A 105 4.30 -33.33 38.00
C MET A 105 4.96 -34.46 37.21
N GLU A 106 4.99 -35.67 37.76
CA GLU A 106 5.53 -36.86 37.09
C GLU A 106 4.77 -37.17 35.78
N LYS A 107 3.45 -36.98 35.78
CA LYS A 107 2.61 -37.16 34.58
C LYS A 107 2.96 -36.14 33.50
N VAL A 108 3.03 -34.86 33.86
CA VAL A 108 3.40 -33.78 32.93
C VAL A 108 4.80 -34.02 32.36
N LEU A 109 5.79 -34.39 33.18
CA LEU A 109 7.15 -34.69 32.71
C LEU A 109 7.19 -35.90 31.75
N LYS A 110 6.37 -36.92 31.97
CA LYS A 110 6.24 -38.07 31.05
C LYS A 110 5.61 -37.67 29.71
N GLU A 111 4.54 -36.88 29.75
CA GLU A 111 3.89 -36.35 28.54
C GLU A 111 4.87 -35.47 27.75
N LEU A 112 5.56 -34.56 28.43
CA LEU A 112 6.57 -33.69 27.82
C LEU A 112 7.69 -34.51 27.15
N LYS A 113 8.22 -35.53 27.84
CA LYS A 113 9.23 -36.43 27.26
C LYS A 113 8.71 -37.19 26.03
N MET A 114 7.45 -37.63 26.06
CA MET A 114 6.84 -38.31 24.93
C MET A 114 6.68 -37.37 23.72
N THR A 115 6.10 -36.19 23.92
CA THR A 115 5.91 -35.17 22.87
C THR A 115 7.24 -34.82 22.22
N TRP A 116 8.24 -34.41 23.00
CA TRP A 116 9.53 -33.96 22.47
C TRP A 116 10.43 -35.08 21.93
N SER A 117 10.11 -36.36 22.20
CA SER A 117 10.80 -37.48 21.55
C SER A 117 10.32 -37.76 20.12
N THR A 118 9.13 -37.27 19.75
CA THR A 118 8.50 -37.51 18.45
C THR A 118 8.42 -36.27 17.56
N MET A 119 8.57 -35.07 18.14
CA MET A 119 8.60 -33.81 17.40
C MET A 119 9.88 -33.69 16.54
N GLU A 120 9.69 -33.49 15.25
CA GLU A 120 10.75 -33.39 14.24
C GLU A 120 10.61 -32.11 13.41
N PHE A 121 11.74 -31.57 12.94
CA PHE A 121 11.74 -30.44 12.05
C PHE A 121 11.28 -30.81 10.63
N GLN A 122 10.47 -29.93 10.03
CA GLN A 122 10.11 -30.01 8.62
C GLN A 122 11.03 -29.12 7.77
N TYR A 123 11.28 -29.55 6.53
CA TYR A 123 12.20 -28.85 5.62
C TYR A 123 11.57 -28.56 4.25
N GLU A 124 11.94 -27.41 3.68
CA GLU A 124 11.59 -27.02 2.31
C GLU A 124 12.87 -26.71 1.51
N PRO A 125 12.97 -27.14 0.24
CA PRO A 125 14.16 -26.87 -0.57
C PRO A 125 14.24 -25.41 -0.99
N HIS A 126 15.42 -24.79 -0.86
CA HIS A 126 15.66 -23.44 -1.35
C HIS A 126 15.48 -23.36 -2.88
N PRO A 127 14.74 -22.38 -3.43
CA PRO A 127 14.36 -22.35 -4.85
C PRO A 127 15.53 -22.38 -5.86
N ARG A 128 16.69 -21.83 -5.52
CA ARG A 128 17.88 -21.77 -6.41
C ARG A 128 18.88 -22.88 -6.16
N THR A 129 19.11 -23.23 -4.90
CA THR A 129 20.26 -24.04 -4.48
C THR A 129 19.85 -25.43 -3.96
N ASN A 130 18.55 -25.70 -3.81
CA ASN A 130 17.98 -26.93 -3.25
C ASN A 130 18.50 -27.30 -1.85
N ILE A 131 18.99 -26.32 -1.08
CA ILE A 131 19.43 -26.53 0.30
C ILE A 131 18.19 -26.73 1.19
N PRO A 132 18.20 -27.68 2.13
CA PRO A 132 17.09 -27.90 3.05
C PRO A 132 16.99 -26.73 4.04
N LEU A 133 15.93 -25.93 3.93
CA LEU A 133 15.62 -24.85 4.85
C LEU A 133 14.56 -25.30 5.85
N LEU A 134 14.65 -24.85 7.11
CA LEU A 134 13.62 -25.14 8.11
C LEU A 134 12.31 -24.46 7.71
N LYS A 135 11.23 -25.23 7.74
CA LYS A 135 9.87 -24.72 7.53
C LYS A 135 9.32 -24.15 8.83
N SER A 136 8.65 -23.01 8.75
CA SER A 136 7.88 -22.47 9.87
C SER A 136 6.65 -23.34 10.11
N ASP A 137 6.63 -24.06 11.23
CA ASP A 137 5.50 -24.88 11.67
C ASP A 137 4.86 -24.21 12.90
N GLU A 138 3.68 -23.61 12.70
CA GLU A 138 2.97 -22.88 13.75
C GLU A 138 2.58 -23.80 14.92
N GLU A 139 2.22 -25.06 14.64
CA GLU A 139 1.83 -26.04 15.67
C GLU A 139 3.03 -26.40 16.57
N LEU A 140 4.23 -26.50 15.99
CA LEU A 140 5.47 -26.74 16.74
C LEU A 140 5.79 -25.57 17.68
N ILE A 141 5.67 -24.33 17.19
CA ILE A 141 5.97 -23.12 17.97
C ILE A 141 4.95 -22.98 19.11
N GLU A 142 3.66 -23.15 18.85
CA GLU A 142 2.61 -23.11 19.87
C GLU A 142 2.83 -24.18 20.93
N THR A 143 3.16 -25.41 20.52
CA THR A 143 3.49 -26.51 21.44
C THR A 143 4.74 -26.22 22.28
N LEU A 144 5.72 -25.50 21.74
CA LEU A 144 6.93 -25.09 22.46
C LEU A 144 6.60 -24.07 23.56
N GLU A 145 5.88 -23.01 23.20
CA GLU A 145 5.48 -21.95 24.12
C GLU A 145 4.58 -22.49 25.24
N ASP A 146 3.59 -23.33 24.91
CA ASP A 146 2.70 -23.96 25.90
C ASP A 146 3.47 -24.82 26.91
N ASN A 147 4.39 -25.67 26.42
CA ASN A 147 5.19 -26.53 27.28
C ASN A 147 6.18 -25.74 28.15
N GLN A 148 6.70 -24.60 27.67
CA GLN A 148 7.51 -23.70 28.49
C GLN A 148 6.69 -23.07 29.62
N VAL A 149 5.47 -22.61 29.35
CA VAL A 149 4.56 -22.06 30.38
C VAL A 149 4.20 -23.14 31.41
N GLN A 150 3.95 -24.38 30.95
CA GLN A 150 3.71 -25.52 31.85
C GLN A 150 4.90 -25.78 32.78
N LEU A 151 6.13 -25.82 32.26
CA LEU A 151 7.33 -26.00 33.08
C LEU A 151 7.58 -24.82 34.04
N GLN A 152 7.29 -23.58 33.62
CA GLN A 152 7.37 -22.40 34.48
C GLN A 152 6.36 -22.47 35.64
N ASN A 153 5.14 -22.94 35.39
CA ASN A 153 4.15 -23.21 36.43
C ASN A 153 4.64 -24.29 37.40
N LEU A 154 5.31 -25.34 36.92
CA LEU A 154 5.92 -26.35 37.78
C LEU A 154 7.03 -25.77 38.67
N MET A 155 7.85 -24.87 38.13
CA MET A 155 8.94 -24.18 38.86
C MET A 155 8.46 -23.34 40.04
N THR A 156 7.27 -22.76 39.96
CA THR A 156 6.70 -21.95 41.04
C THR A 156 6.01 -22.78 42.15
N SER A 157 5.86 -24.08 41.94
CA SER A 157 5.19 -24.97 42.88
C SER A 157 6.04 -25.24 44.12
N LYS A 158 5.42 -25.18 45.30
CA LYS A 158 6.06 -25.48 46.59
C LYS A 158 6.52 -26.94 46.74
N TYR A 159 6.05 -27.84 45.87
CA TYR A 159 6.33 -29.28 45.94
C TYR A 159 7.40 -29.74 44.93
N ILE A 160 8.10 -28.82 44.25
CA ILE A 160 9.07 -29.14 43.20
C ILE A 160 10.35 -29.83 43.69
N ALA A 161 10.66 -29.80 45.00
CA ALA A 161 11.98 -30.17 45.53
C ALA A 161 12.56 -31.50 44.99
N PHE A 162 11.73 -32.53 44.78
CA PHE A 162 12.19 -33.81 44.21
C PHE A 162 12.47 -33.74 42.70
N PHE A 163 11.68 -32.98 41.94
CA PHE A 163 11.77 -32.88 40.47
C PHE A 163 12.56 -31.65 40.00
N LEU A 164 13.13 -30.86 40.91
CA LEU A 164 13.78 -29.58 40.59
C LEU A 164 14.87 -29.72 39.52
N GLU A 165 15.71 -30.75 39.62
CA GLU A 165 16.78 -30.99 38.66
C GLU A 165 16.23 -31.36 37.27
N GLU A 166 15.22 -32.23 37.22
CA GLU A 166 14.60 -32.68 35.97
C GLU A 166 13.81 -31.55 35.28
N VAL A 167 12.99 -30.82 36.04
CA VAL A 167 12.23 -29.66 35.55
C VAL A 167 13.18 -28.55 35.09
N SER A 168 14.24 -28.25 35.86
CA SER A 168 15.25 -27.24 35.47
C SER A 168 15.98 -27.63 34.19
N THR A 169 16.28 -28.93 34.02
CA THR A 169 16.91 -29.44 32.80
C THR A 169 16.00 -29.27 31.60
N TRP A 170 14.72 -29.63 31.72
CA TRP A 170 13.74 -29.44 30.64
C TRP A 170 13.48 -27.97 30.33
N GLN A 171 13.37 -27.12 31.35
CA GLN A 171 13.23 -25.66 31.18
C GLN A 171 14.39 -25.11 30.36
N ARG A 172 15.63 -25.50 30.69
CA ARG A 172 16.82 -25.07 29.95
C ARG A 172 16.80 -25.59 28.52
N LYS A 173 16.42 -26.85 28.30
CA LYS A 173 16.37 -27.46 26.96
C LYS A 173 15.37 -26.78 26.04
N LEU A 174 14.14 -26.54 26.52
CA LEU A 174 13.09 -25.90 25.73
C LEU A 174 13.35 -24.40 25.54
N SER A 175 13.93 -23.72 26.54
CA SER A 175 14.35 -22.31 26.40
C SER A 175 15.49 -22.15 25.40
N THR A 176 16.45 -23.09 25.39
CA THR A 176 17.52 -23.12 24.39
C THR A 176 16.94 -23.41 23.00
N ALA A 177 16.01 -24.36 22.90
CA ALA A 177 15.34 -24.68 21.63
C ALA A 177 14.62 -23.46 21.04
N ASP A 178 13.85 -22.74 21.84
CA ASP A 178 13.13 -21.53 21.41
C ASP A 178 14.07 -20.41 20.92
N SER A 179 15.13 -20.16 21.68
CA SER A 179 16.15 -19.16 21.31
C SER A 179 16.86 -19.53 20.01
N VAL A 180 17.26 -20.80 19.87
CA VAL A 180 17.93 -21.32 18.67
C VAL A 180 17.01 -21.32 17.46
N ILE A 181 15.74 -21.71 17.60
CA ILE A 181 14.76 -21.71 16.51
C ILE A 181 14.53 -20.27 16.01
N SER A 182 14.32 -19.33 16.94
CA SER A 182 14.14 -17.91 16.62
C SER A 182 15.35 -17.34 15.87
N LEU A 183 16.55 -17.57 16.40
CA LEU A 183 17.80 -17.11 15.78
C LEU A 183 18.07 -17.79 14.44
N TRP A 184 17.75 -19.08 14.31
CA TRP A 184 17.90 -19.82 13.05
C TRP A 184 16.99 -19.23 11.98
N PHE A 185 15.72 -18.95 12.29
CA PHE A 185 14.81 -18.33 11.32
C PHE A 185 15.28 -16.93 10.91
N GLU A 186 15.87 -16.16 11.83
CA GLU A 186 16.48 -14.87 11.51
C GLU A 186 17.67 -15.03 10.56
N VAL A 187 18.64 -15.89 10.91
CA VAL A 187 19.82 -16.21 10.09
C VAL A 187 19.42 -16.74 8.71
N GLN A 188 18.49 -17.68 8.66
CA GLN A 188 18.00 -18.29 7.42
C GLN A 188 17.36 -17.25 6.51
N ARG A 189 16.55 -16.35 7.06
CA ARG A 189 15.91 -15.27 6.31
C ARG A 189 16.95 -14.30 5.75
N THR A 190 17.87 -13.82 6.59
CA THR A 190 18.93 -12.89 6.18
C THR A 190 19.88 -13.52 5.16
N TRP A 191 20.31 -14.76 5.37
CA TRP A 191 21.13 -15.51 4.43
C TRP A 191 20.41 -15.72 3.09
N SER A 192 19.14 -16.11 3.08
CA SER A 192 18.37 -16.31 1.84
C SER A 192 18.25 -15.02 1.03
N HIS A 193 18.05 -13.89 1.72
CA HIS A 193 18.04 -12.58 1.08
C HIS A 193 19.39 -12.24 0.45
N LEU A 194 20.47 -12.34 1.23
CA LEU A 194 21.82 -11.99 0.78
C LEU A 194 22.42 -12.97 -0.26
N GLU A 195 22.05 -14.25 -0.24
CA GLU A 195 22.49 -15.25 -1.23
C GLU A 195 22.10 -14.83 -2.64
N SER A 196 20.84 -14.42 -2.80
CA SER A 196 20.32 -13.98 -4.09
C SER A 196 21.07 -12.77 -4.66
N ILE A 197 21.71 -11.97 -3.78
CA ILE A 197 22.41 -10.74 -4.12
C ILE A 197 23.90 -11.00 -4.33
N PHE A 198 24.61 -11.52 -3.33
CA PHE A 198 26.07 -11.69 -3.37
C PHE A 198 26.54 -12.89 -4.20
N ILE A 199 25.73 -13.96 -4.27
CA ILE A 199 26.02 -15.13 -5.10
C ILE A 199 25.28 -15.03 -6.44
N GLY A 200 24.06 -14.47 -6.45
CA GLY A 200 23.25 -14.35 -7.65
C GLY A 200 23.67 -13.25 -8.62
N SER A 201 24.38 -12.21 -8.18
CA SER A 201 24.77 -11.06 -9.01
C SER A 201 26.29 -10.93 -9.14
N GLU A 202 26.82 -11.22 -10.34
CA GLU A 202 28.24 -11.02 -10.64
C GLU A 202 28.64 -9.54 -10.55
N ASP A 203 27.74 -8.62 -10.95
CA ASP A 203 28.00 -7.19 -10.93
C ASP A 203 28.19 -6.66 -9.50
N ILE A 204 27.34 -7.08 -8.56
CA ILE A 204 27.50 -6.70 -7.14
C ILE A 204 28.75 -7.35 -6.55
N ARG A 205 29.05 -8.60 -6.93
CA ARG A 205 30.26 -9.30 -6.49
C ARG A 205 31.54 -8.59 -6.93
N ALA A 206 31.55 -8.03 -8.13
CA ALA A 206 32.66 -7.22 -8.64
C ALA A 206 32.80 -5.89 -7.90
N GLN A 207 31.70 -5.27 -7.49
CA GLN A 207 31.67 -3.97 -6.78
C GLN A 207 32.00 -4.09 -5.28
N LEU A 208 31.58 -5.17 -4.62
CA LEU A 208 31.81 -5.44 -3.20
C LEU A 208 32.63 -6.73 -2.98
N PRO A 209 33.90 -6.80 -3.43
CA PRO A 209 34.66 -8.05 -3.45
C PRO A 209 35.04 -8.54 -2.03
N LYS A 210 35.21 -7.62 -1.07
CA LYS A 210 35.55 -7.98 0.31
C LYS A 210 34.36 -8.62 1.03
N ASP A 211 33.19 -8.00 0.92
CA ASP A 211 31.96 -8.47 1.56
C ASP A 211 31.41 -9.71 0.85
N SER A 212 31.60 -9.84 -0.46
CA SER A 212 31.29 -11.07 -1.19
C SER A 212 32.13 -12.25 -0.71
N LYS A 213 33.44 -12.06 -0.52
CA LYS A 213 34.31 -13.12 0.05
C LYS A 213 33.91 -13.47 1.48
N ARG A 214 33.48 -12.49 2.28
CA ARG A 214 32.95 -12.73 3.62
C ARG A 214 31.67 -13.57 3.54
N PHE A 215 30.75 -13.20 2.65
CA PHE A 215 29.50 -13.92 2.45
C PHE A 215 29.72 -15.35 1.95
N GLU A 216 30.68 -15.59 1.03
CA GLU A 216 31.05 -16.94 0.60
C GLU A 216 31.48 -17.84 1.77
N GLY A 217 32.21 -17.28 2.74
CA GLY A 217 32.55 -18.02 3.97
C GLY A 217 31.31 -18.34 4.80
N ILE A 218 30.42 -17.35 5.01
CA ILE A 218 29.16 -17.55 5.73
C ILE A 218 28.27 -18.59 5.04
N ASP A 219 28.23 -18.56 3.71
CA ASP A 219 27.44 -19.44 2.87
C ASP A 219 27.86 -20.90 3.01
N VAL A 220 29.17 -21.16 3.12
CA VAL A 220 29.70 -22.49 3.43
C VAL A 220 29.30 -22.91 4.86
N ASP A 221 29.53 -22.06 5.85
CA ASP A 221 29.24 -22.36 7.25
C ASP A 221 27.74 -22.66 7.47
N PHE A 222 26.85 -21.86 6.88
CA PHE A 222 25.40 -22.06 6.99
C PHE A 222 24.93 -23.32 6.26
N LYS A 223 25.49 -23.64 5.09
CA LYS A 223 25.19 -24.88 4.36
C LYS A 223 25.55 -26.12 5.18
N GLU A 224 26.73 -26.11 5.79
CA GLU A 224 27.16 -27.21 6.66
C GLU A 224 26.18 -27.40 7.83
N LEU A 225 25.79 -26.31 8.49
CA LEU A 225 24.78 -26.35 9.56
C LEU A 225 23.42 -26.86 9.08
N ALA A 226 22.93 -26.39 7.94
CA ALA A 226 21.63 -26.81 7.39
C ALA A 226 21.59 -28.31 7.07
N TYR A 227 22.66 -28.86 6.46
CA TYR A 227 22.77 -30.30 6.24
C TYR A 227 22.94 -31.08 7.55
N GLU A 228 23.65 -30.54 8.54
CA GLU A 228 23.79 -31.20 9.84
C GLU A 228 22.46 -31.25 10.61
N ALA A 229 21.67 -30.18 10.57
CA ALA A 229 20.33 -30.12 11.15
C ALA A 229 19.42 -31.18 10.51
N GLN A 230 19.46 -31.33 9.18
CA GLN A 230 18.68 -32.36 8.49
C GLN A 230 19.04 -33.79 8.92
N ARG A 231 20.30 -34.04 9.31
CA ARG A 231 20.74 -35.36 9.81
C ARG A 231 20.24 -35.66 11.21
N THR A 232 19.84 -34.64 11.98
CA THR A 232 19.32 -34.78 13.35
C THR A 232 17.88 -34.23 13.40
N PRO A 233 16.87 -35.03 12.99
CA PRO A 233 15.51 -34.50 12.78
C PRO A 233 14.80 -34.06 14.06
N ASN A 234 15.15 -34.65 15.22
CA ASN A 234 14.50 -34.33 16.49
C ASN A 234 14.82 -32.89 16.95
N VAL A 235 13.76 -32.13 17.29
CA VAL A 235 13.86 -30.70 17.61
C VAL A 235 14.77 -30.42 18.81
N VAL A 236 14.61 -31.17 19.90
CA VAL A 236 15.39 -30.94 21.13
C VAL A 236 16.84 -31.35 20.95
N GLU A 237 17.08 -32.48 20.27
CA GLU A 237 18.44 -32.97 20.01
C GLU A 237 19.22 -32.04 19.06
N ALA A 238 18.57 -31.56 18.00
CA ALA A 238 19.16 -30.63 17.04
C ALA A 238 19.53 -29.29 17.67
N THR A 239 18.63 -28.71 18.47
CA THR A 239 18.80 -27.37 19.05
C THR A 239 19.76 -27.32 20.24
N ASN A 240 19.87 -28.41 21.01
CA ASN A 240 20.71 -28.45 22.23
C ASN A 240 22.15 -28.92 21.96
N LYS A 241 22.62 -28.89 20.71
CA LYS A 241 24.02 -29.20 20.40
C LYS A 241 24.97 -28.16 21.01
N PRO A 242 26.08 -28.58 21.64
CA PRO A 242 27.00 -27.66 22.28
C PRO A 242 27.65 -26.73 21.25
N GLY A 243 27.59 -25.42 21.48
CA GLY A 243 28.18 -24.40 20.61
C GLY A 243 27.29 -23.91 19.46
N LEU A 244 26.14 -24.53 19.19
CA LEU A 244 25.26 -24.16 18.07
C LEU A 244 24.75 -22.71 18.17
N SER A 245 24.29 -22.29 19.35
CA SER A 245 23.85 -20.90 19.58
C SER A 245 24.96 -19.89 19.26
N GLN A 246 26.19 -20.17 19.69
CA GLN A 246 27.34 -19.29 19.46
C GLN A 246 27.72 -19.23 17.98
N GLN A 247 27.60 -20.35 17.25
CA GLN A 247 27.84 -20.40 15.80
C GLN A 247 26.77 -19.60 15.04
N LEU A 248 25.50 -19.73 15.41
CA LEU A 248 24.42 -18.95 14.80
C LEU A 248 24.55 -17.46 15.11
N GLU A 249 24.93 -17.09 16.34
CA GLU A 249 25.20 -15.69 16.73
C GLU A 249 26.38 -15.10 15.93
N ASP A 250 27.46 -15.88 15.75
CA ASP A 250 28.60 -15.48 14.92
C ASP A 250 28.18 -15.27 13.46
N ILE A 251 27.45 -16.22 12.88
CA ILE A 251 26.91 -16.11 11.52
C ILE A 251 26.02 -14.88 11.39
N GLN A 252 25.09 -14.66 12.32
CA GLN A 252 24.20 -13.50 12.31
C GLN A 252 25.00 -12.20 12.37
N SER A 253 26.01 -12.12 13.23
CA SER A 253 26.86 -10.92 13.33
C SER A 253 27.61 -10.63 12.02
N ARG A 254 28.12 -11.68 11.34
CA ARG A 254 28.80 -11.55 10.05
C ARG A 254 27.84 -11.20 8.92
N LEU A 255 26.61 -11.72 8.96
CA LEU A 255 25.53 -11.37 8.04
C LEU A 255 25.15 -9.90 8.17
N SER A 256 24.97 -9.39 9.40
CA SER A 256 24.64 -7.97 9.64
C SER A 256 25.74 -7.03 9.12
N LEU A 257 27.01 -7.43 9.14
CA LEU A 257 28.08 -6.64 8.51
C LEU A 257 27.91 -6.57 6.99
N CYS A 258 27.48 -7.66 6.35
CA CYS A 258 27.22 -7.70 4.91
C CYS A 258 25.98 -6.85 4.55
N GLU A 259 24.91 -6.91 5.36
CA GLU A 259 23.73 -6.05 5.19
C GLU A 259 24.09 -4.57 5.31
N LYS A 260 24.91 -4.21 6.29
CA LYS A 260 25.36 -2.83 6.46
C LYS A 260 26.18 -2.35 5.26
N ALA A 261 27.12 -3.15 4.78
CA ALA A 261 27.91 -2.83 3.59
C ALA A 261 27.01 -2.69 2.35
N LEU A 262 26.00 -3.55 2.21
CA LEU A 262 25.01 -3.46 1.14
C LEU A 262 24.18 -2.17 1.23
N ALA A 263 23.71 -1.81 2.42
CA ALA A 263 22.95 -0.57 2.64
C ALA A 263 23.77 0.67 2.27
N GLU A 264 25.03 0.75 2.70
CA GLU A 264 25.96 1.82 2.34
C GLU A 264 26.21 1.88 0.83
N TYR A 265 26.34 0.72 0.18
CA TYR A 265 26.47 0.63 -1.28
C TYR A 265 25.21 1.13 -2.01
N LEU A 266 24.02 0.75 -1.56
CA LEU A 266 22.76 1.22 -2.13
C LEU A 266 22.62 2.73 -1.97
N ASP A 267 22.99 3.29 -0.82
CA ASP A 267 22.97 4.74 -0.60
C ASP A 267 23.96 5.48 -1.51
N MET A 268 25.17 4.93 -1.73
CA MET A 268 26.11 5.47 -2.71
C MET A 268 25.50 5.47 -4.12
N LYS A 269 24.80 4.41 -4.52
CA LYS A 269 24.10 4.35 -5.83
C LYS A 269 22.94 5.34 -5.91
N ARG A 270 22.20 5.56 -4.82
CA ARG A 270 21.16 6.60 -4.73
C ARG A 270 21.72 8.00 -4.90
N LEU A 271 22.89 8.29 -4.35
CA LEU A 271 23.56 9.58 -4.57
C LEU A 271 24.03 9.75 -6.02
N ALA A 272 24.49 8.67 -6.67
CA ALA A 272 24.94 8.71 -8.06
C ALA A 272 23.78 8.88 -9.07
N PHE A 273 22.62 8.28 -8.80
CA PHE A 273 21.39 8.52 -9.55
C PHE A 273 20.20 8.77 -8.60
N PRO A 274 19.91 10.05 -8.29
CA PRO A 274 18.94 10.45 -7.26
C PRO A 274 17.50 9.96 -7.45
N ARG A 275 17.11 9.51 -8.64
CA ARG A 275 15.77 8.91 -8.84
C ARG A 275 15.61 7.56 -8.12
N PHE A 276 16.72 6.92 -7.72
CA PHE A 276 16.68 5.70 -6.92
C PHE A 276 16.15 5.89 -5.49
N TYR A 277 16.03 7.13 -4.99
CA TYR A 277 15.35 7.40 -3.72
C TYR A 277 13.84 7.12 -3.77
N PHE A 278 13.25 6.99 -4.96
CA PHE A 278 11.80 6.86 -5.15
C PHE A 278 11.34 5.43 -5.47
N ILE A 279 12.25 4.46 -5.44
CA ILE A 279 11.95 3.04 -5.66
C ILE A 279 12.28 2.22 -4.41
N SER A 280 11.72 1.01 -4.33
CA SER A 280 12.03 0.09 -3.25
C SER A 280 13.49 -0.39 -3.33
N SER A 281 14.08 -0.76 -2.19
CA SER A 281 15.42 -1.37 -2.17
C SER A 281 15.48 -2.67 -3.00
N ALA A 282 14.39 -3.44 -3.04
CA ALA A 282 14.30 -4.66 -3.85
C ALA A 282 14.36 -4.35 -5.36
N ASP A 283 13.60 -3.35 -5.82
CA ASP A 283 13.67 -2.90 -7.21
C ASP A 283 15.04 -2.35 -7.56
N LEU A 284 15.65 -1.58 -6.65
CA LEU A 284 17.00 -1.04 -6.86
C LEU A 284 18.04 -2.16 -7.02
N LEU A 285 17.99 -3.19 -6.17
CA LEU A 285 18.88 -4.36 -6.29
C LEU A 285 18.67 -5.11 -7.61
N ASP A 286 17.42 -5.25 -8.04
CA ASP A 286 17.09 -5.90 -9.32
C ASP A 286 17.57 -5.09 -10.54
N ILE A 287 17.56 -3.76 -10.45
CA ILE A 287 18.16 -2.86 -11.45
C ILE A 287 19.68 -3.00 -11.45
N LEU A 288 20.32 -2.99 -10.27
CA LEU A 288 21.78 -3.06 -10.14
C LEU A 288 22.34 -4.42 -10.57
N SER A 289 21.63 -5.51 -10.28
CA SER A 289 22.03 -6.87 -10.67
C SER A 289 21.92 -7.14 -12.17
N ASN A 290 21.00 -6.46 -12.85
CA ASN A 290 20.81 -6.55 -14.30
C ASN A 290 21.34 -5.30 -15.03
N GLY A 291 22.14 -4.47 -14.37
CA GLY A 291 22.51 -3.14 -14.84
C GLY A 291 23.33 -3.13 -16.12
N THR A 292 24.08 -4.21 -16.36
CA THR A 292 24.87 -4.44 -17.59
C THR A 292 24.02 -4.81 -18.80
N ASN A 293 22.76 -5.21 -18.60
CA ASN A 293 21.79 -5.51 -19.66
C ASN A 293 20.60 -4.54 -19.63
N PRO A 294 20.66 -3.43 -20.38
CA PRO A 294 19.61 -2.41 -20.42
C PRO A 294 18.21 -2.95 -20.73
N GLN A 295 18.10 -4.05 -21.48
CA GLN A 295 16.81 -4.65 -21.83
C GLN A 295 16.09 -5.30 -20.65
N LEU A 296 16.84 -5.83 -19.68
CA LEU A 296 16.26 -6.37 -18.45
C LEU A 296 15.94 -5.26 -17.45
N ALA A 297 16.79 -4.23 -17.40
CA ALA A 297 16.56 -3.04 -16.57
C ALA A 297 15.33 -2.22 -17.05
N GLN A 298 14.97 -2.28 -18.34
CA GLN A 298 13.90 -1.47 -18.92
C GLN A 298 12.54 -1.63 -18.22
N ARG A 299 12.27 -2.79 -17.61
CA ARG A 299 11.01 -3.05 -16.87
C ARG A 299 10.75 -2.07 -15.74
N HIS A 300 11.82 -1.47 -15.20
CA HIS A 300 11.77 -0.51 -14.11
C HIS A 300 11.74 0.95 -14.56
N LEU A 301 11.91 1.24 -15.85
CA LEU A 301 11.91 2.62 -16.36
C LEU A 301 10.60 3.35 -16.04
N SER A 302 9.47 2.62 -16.10
CA SER A 302 8.16 3.16 -15.74
C SER A 302 8.03 3.56 -14.26
N LYS A 303 8.91 3.08 -13.37
CA LYS A 303 9.00 3.48 -11.96
C LYS A 303 9.93 4.69 -11.76
N LEU A 304 10.97 4.81 -12.60
CA LEU A 304 11.99 5.87 -12.52
C LEU A 304 11.57 7.17 -13.23
N PHE A 305 10.77 7.06 -14.28
CA PHE A 305 10.30 8.16 -15.12
C PHE A 305 8.77 8.19 -15.13
N ASP A 306 8.16 9.37 -15.34
CA ASP A 306 6.69 9.50 -15.33
C ASP A 306 6.05 8.68 -16.46
N ASN A 307 6.61 8.78 -17.68
CA ASN A 307 6.01 8.14 -18.85
C ASN A 307 7.02 7.54 -19.85
N LEU A 308 8.21 7.14 -19.38
CA LEU A 308 9.13 6.33 -20.18
C LEU A 308 8.92 4.85 -19.81
N ALA A 309 8.27 4.09 -20.68
CA ALA A 309 7.92 2.69 -20.43
C ALA A 309 8.93 1.69 -21.01
N LYS A 310 9.42 1.95 -22.22
CA LYS A 310 10.37 1.08 -22.93
C LYS A 310 11.32 1.91 -23.79
N MET A 311 12.43 1.31 -24.21
CA MET A 311 13.37 1.91 -25.16
C MET A 311 13.47 1.07 -26.41
N LYS A 312 13.67 1.73 -27.56
CA LYS A 312 14.03 1.07 -28.82
C LYS A 312 15.54 0.97 -28.89
N PHE A 313 16.09 -0.24 -28.98
CA PHE A 313 17.52 -0.44 -29.16
C PHE A 313 17.87 -0.71 -30.63
N GLN A 314 19.06 -0.27 -31.05
CA GLN A 314 19.60 -0.60 -32.35
C GLN A 314 19.86 -2.11 -32.45
N LEU A 315 19.53 -2.72 -33.58
CA LEU A 315 19.78 -4.14 -33.84
C LEU A 315 21.15 -4.33 -34.49
N ASP A 316 21.88 -5.36 -34.09
CA ASP A 316 23.12 -5.79 -34.73
C ASP A 316 22.87 -6.59 -36.02
N SER A 317 23.94 -7.05 -36.67
CA SER A 317 23.88 -7.87 -37.89
C SER A 317 23.17 -9.23 -37.69
N GLU A 318 23.06 -9.71 -36.45
CA GLU A 318 22.37 -10.95 -36.07
C GLU A 318 20.93 -10.70 -35.58
N GLN A 319 20.38 -9.50 -35.77
CA GLN A 319 19.06 -9.08 -35.26
C GLN A 319 18.96 -9.09 -33.73
N LYS A 320 20.09 -9.05 -33.01
CA LYS A 320 20.10 -8.91 -31.55
C LYS A 320 20.16 -7.43 -31.17
N PRO A 321 19.35 -6.99 -30.21
CA PRO A 321 19.41 -5.62 -29.70
C PRO A 321 20.76 -5.34 -29.03
N THR A 322 21.44 -4.31 -29.54
CA THR A 322 22.65 -3.71 -28.96
C THR A 322 22.30 -2.89 -27.71
N LYS A 323 23.31 -2.25 -27.11
CA LYS A 323 23.14 -1.35 -25.97
C LYS A 323 22.89 0.11 -26.37
N VAL A 324 22.76 0.41 -27.67
CA VAL A 324 22.50 1.77 -28.15
C VAL A 324 21.01 2.00 -28.30
N GLY A 325 20.47 2.95 -27.54
CA GLY A 325 19.07 3.39 -27.60
C GLY A 325 18.84 4.38 -28.75
N LEU A 326 17.82 4.12 -29.56
CA LEU A 326 17.39 4.96 -30.69
C LEU A 326 16.16 5.83 -30.35
N GLY A 327 15.49 5.55 -29.25
CA GLY A 327 14.30 6.29 -28.85
C GLY A 327 13.56 5.63 -27.70
N MET A 328 12.46 6.25 -27.30
CA MET A 328 11.66 5.88 -26.14
C MET A 328 10.19 5.66 -26.51
N TYR A 329 9.53 4.79 -25.75
CA TYR A 329 8.11 4.52 -25.83
C TYR A 329 7.40 4.94 -24.54
N SER A 330 6.25 5.58 -24.67
CA SER A 330 5.37 5.89 -23.55
C SER A 330 4.53 4.69 -23.09
N ARG A 331 3.83 4.83 -21.96
CA ARG A 331 2.84 3.84 -21.48
C ARG A 331 1.65 3.71 -22.45
N GLU A 332 1.35 4.77 -23.19
CA GLU A 332 0.35 4.83 -24.24
C GLU A 332 0.87 4.39 -25.62
N GLU A 333 2.09 3.84 -25.67
CA GLU A 333 2.77 3.36 -26.89
C GLU A 333 3.15 4.48 -27.88
N GLU A 334 3.20 5.75 -27.44
CA GLU A 334 3.77 6.84 -28.24
C GLU A 334 5.29 6.63 -28.38
N TYR A 335 5.81 6.67 -29.61
CA TYR A 335 7.24 6.54 -29.89
C TYR A 335 7.86 7.90 -30.17
N VAL A 336 8.99 8.18 -29.51
CA VAL A 336 9.80 9.38 -29.74
C VAL A 336 11.23 8.94 -30.08
N SER A 337 11.71 9.32 -31.26
CA SER A 337 13.10 9.08 -31.67
C SER A 337 14.02 10.00 -30.87
N PHE A 338 15.17 9.51 -30.41
CA PHE A 338 16.16 10.41 -29.83
C PHE A 338 16.84 11.25 -30.90
N SER A 339 17.20 12.49 -30.56
CA SER A 339 17.95 13.36 -31.47
C SER A 339 19.35 12.82 -31.77
N GLU A 340 19.97 12.20 -30.79
CA GLU A 340 21.21 11.42 -30.93
C GLU A 340 21.07 10.02 -30.30
N PRO A 341 21.70 8.97 -30.86
CA PRO A 341 21.69 7.65 -30.25
C PRO A 341 22.32 7.64 -28.84
N CYS A 342 21.61 7.10 -27.86
CA CYS A 342 22.05 7.06 -26.46
C CYS A 342 22.78 5.76 -26.15
N ASP A 343 24.07 5.81 -25.79
CA ASP A 343 24.81 4.63 -25.33
C ASP A 343 24.38 4.22 -23.91
N CYS A 344 23.84 3.00 -23.77
CA CYS A 344 23.44 2.40 -22.51
C CYS A 344 24.46 1.36 -22.00
N SER A 345 25.74 1.53 -22.30
CA SER A 345 26.83 0.69 -21.80
C SER A 345 27.33 1.13 -20.41
N GLY A 346 28.01 0.21 -19.70
CA GLY A 346 28.62 0.50 -18.40
C GLY A 346 27.67 0.39 -17.20
N GLN A 347 27.93 1.19 -16.16
CA GLN A 347 27.19 1.17 -14.89
C GLN A 347 25.81 1.79 -15.05
N VAL A 348 24.81 1.22 -14.38
CA VAL A 348 23.40 1.57 -14.58
C VAL A 348 23.03 2.99 -14.22
N GLU A 349 23.58 3.51 -13.12
CA GLU A 349 23.39 4.89 -12.74
C GLU A 349 23.96 5.89 -13.76
N VAL A 350 25.03 5.52 -14.47
CA VAL A 350 25.67 6.40 -15.45
C VAL A 350 24.83 6.47 -16.72
N TRP A 351 24.47 5.32 -17.28
CA TRP A 351 23.68 5.34 -18.51
C TRP A 351 22.24 5.80 -18.28
N LEU A 352 21.66 5.61 -17.08
CA LEU A 352 20.36 6.20 -16.76
C LEU A 352 20.40 7.73 -16.73
N ASN A 353 21.52 8.32 -16.29
CA ASN A 353 21.74 9.77 -16.42
C ASN A 353 21.86 10.18 -17.89
N HIS A 354 22.60 9.43 -18.72
CA HIS A 354 22.66 9.71 -20.17
C HIS A 354 21.29 9.63 -20.85
N VAL A 355 20.45 8.66 -20.46
CA VAL A 355 19.07 8.54 -20.96
C VAL A 355 18.23 9.76 -20.54
N LEU A 356 18.35 10.22 -19.29
CA LEU A 356 17.67 11.42 -18.80
C LEU A 356 18.08 12.67 -19.60
N ASP A 357 19.38 12.84 -19.84
CA ASP A 357 19.90 13.98 -20.59
C ASP A 357 19.50 13.92 -22.07
N SER A 358 19.61 12.75 -22.70
CA SER A 358 19.19 12.52 -24.10
C SER A 358 17.69 12.74 -24.28
N MET A 359 16.88 12.31 -23.31
CA MET A 359 15.43 12.56 -23.29
C MET A 359 15.13 14.05 -23.27
N ARG A 360 15.78 14.82 -22.37
CA ARG A 360 15.57 16.27 -22.26
C ARG A 360 16.03 17.01 -23.50
N ALA A 361 17.18 16.64 -24.06
CA ALA A 361 17.69 17.18 -25.31
C ALA A 361 16.71 16.93 -26.47
N THR A 362 16.26 15.68 -26.62
CA THR A 362 15.30 15.29 -27.66
C THR A 362 14.00 16.10 -27.59
N VAL A 363 13.39 16.23 -26.40
CA VAL A 363 12.14 17.00 -26.25
C VAL A 363 12.36 18.48 -26.58
N ARG A 364 13.54 19.03 -26.26
CA ARG A 364 13.91 20.41 -26.61
C ARG A 364 14.12 20.59 -28.11
N ASP A 365 14.78 19.64 -28.78
CA ASP A 365 15.05 19.67 -30.22
C ASP A 365 13.73 19.59 -31.00
N GLU A 366 12.88 18.61 -30.67
CA GLU A 366 11.53 18.46 -31.22
C GLU A 366 10.68 19.71 -31.01
N MET A 367 10.75 20.34 -29.83
CA MET A 367 10.05 21.60 -29.55
C MET A 367 10.58 22.77 -30.39
N THR A 368 11.90 22.82 -30.64
CA THR A 368 12.50 23.83 -31.51
C THR A 368 11.97 23.71 -32.94
N GLU A 369 11.96 22.48 -33.47
CA GLU A 369 11.45 22.20 -34.82
C GLU A 369 9.95 22.49 -34.92
N ALA A 370 9.17 22.00 -33.95
CA ALA A 370 7.72 22.16 -33.94
C ALA A 370 7.28 23.63 -33.87
N VAL A 371 7.98 24.47 -33.11
CA VAL A 371 7.70 25.91 -33.06
C VAL A 371 7.94 26.56 -34.43
N MET A 372 9.03 26.20 -35.13
CA MET A 372 9.36 26.75 -36.46
C MET A 372 8.38 26.28 -37.54
N ALA A 373 7.96 25.03 -37.51
CA ALA A 373 7.10 24.43 -38.54
C ALA A 373 5.60 24.76 -38.40
N TYR A 374 5.17 25.41 -37.31
CA TYR A 374 3.74 25.59 -36.99
C TYR A 374 2.95 26.35 -38.07
N GLU A 375 3.57 27.33 -38.73
CA GLU A 375 2.90 28.11 -39.79
C GLU A 375 2.97 27.44 -41.17
N GLU A 376 3.74 26.36 -41.34
CA GLU A 376 3.96 25.69 -42.63
C GLU A 376 2.77 24.83 -43.07
N LYS A 377 1.98 24.31 -42.12
CA LYS A 377 0.87 23.38 -42.37
C LYS A 377 -0.39 23.79 -41.60
N PRO A 378 -1.58 23.35 -42.05
CA PRO A 378 -2.79 23.46 -41.24
C PRO A 378 -2.61 22.79 -39.88
N ARG A 379 -3.13 23.42 -38.83
CA ARG A 379 -2.94 22.99 -37.43
C ARG A 379 -3.38 21.55 -37.19
N GLU A 380 -4.50 21.14 -37.78
CA GLU A 380 -5.04 19.78 -37.68
C GLU A 380 -4.13 18.70 -38.30
N GLN A 381 -3.22 19.08 -39.21
CA GLN A 381 -2.21 18.17 -39.78
C GLN A 381 -0.91 18.25 -39.00
N TRP A 382 -0.43 19.47 -38.72
CA TRP A 382 0.78 19.74 -37.94
C TRP A 382 0.76 19.05 -36.57
N LEU A 383 -0.42 18.98 -35.93
CA LEU A 383 -0.57 18.30 -34.65
C LEU A 383 -0.01 16.87 -34.69
N PHE A 384 -0.18 16.13 -35.79
CA PHE A 384 0.26 14.72 -35.87
C PHE A 384 1.74 14.53 -36.19
N ASP A 385 2.45 15.58 -36.62
CA ASP A 385 3.87 15.48 -36.98
C ASP A 385 4.77 15.33 -35.73
N TYR A 386 4.33 15.84 -34.57
CA TYR A 386 5.13 15.90 -33.35
C TYR A 386 4.53 15.08 -32.20
N PRO A 387 5.31 14.66 -31.18
CA PRO A 387 4.80 14.00 -29.98
C PRO A 387 3.74 14.85 -29.25
N ALA A 388 2.81 14.21 -28.54
CA ALA A 388 1.67 14.87 -27.89
C ALA A 388 2.05 16.01 -26.94
N GLN A 389 3.08 15.80 -26.11
CA GLN A 389 3.60 16.82 -25.20
C GLN A 389 4.15 18.04 -25.95
N VAL A 390 4.93 17.80 -27.01
CA VAL A 390 5.55 18.86 -27.82
C VAL A 390 4.47 19.66 -28.54
N ALA A 391 3.54 18.98 -29.21
CA ALA A 391 2.42 19.59 -29.91
C ALA A 391 1.55 20.47 -28.98
N LEU A 392 1.29 19.99 -27.76
CA LEU A 392 0.54 20.73 -26.74
C LEU A 392 1.27 22.01 -26.31
N THR A 393 2.52 21.90 -25.88
CA THR A 393 3.26 23.06 -25.37
C THR A 393 3.54 24.07 -26.50
N CYS A 394 3.85 23.62 -27.72
CA CYS A 394 4.01 24.50 -28.88
C CYS A 394 2.71 25.23 -29.23
N THR A 395 1.55 24.57 -29.10
CA THR A 395 0.25 25.24 -29.24
C THR A 395 0.09 26.37 -28.21
N GLN A 396 0.50 26.17 -26.95
CA GLN A 396 0.44 27.20 -25.91
C GLN A 396 1.43 28.36 -26.14
N ILE A 397 2.59 28.06 -26.72
CA ILE A 397 3.56 29.07 -27.17
C ILE A 397 2.92 29.94 -28.25
N TRP A 398 2.36 29.31 -29.29
CA TRP A 398 1.71 30.03 -30.39
C TRP A 398 0.48 30.80 -29.95
N TRP A 399 -0.32 30.28 -29.02
CA TRP A 399 -1.39 31.04 -28.40
C TRP A 399 -0.87 32.34 -27.73
N THR A 400 0.23 32.25 -26.98
CA THR A 400 0.84 33.42 -26.34
C THR A 400 1.34 34.43 -27.37
N THR A 401 1.98 33.96 -28.44
CA THR A 401 2.47 34.78 -29.55
C THR A 401 1.33 35.46 -30.30
N GLU A 402 0.29 34.72 -30.70
CA GLU A 402 -0.85 35.25 -31.46
C GLU A 402 -1.67 36.26 -30.66
N VAL A 403 -1.85 36.04 -29.35
CA VAL A 403 -2.46 37.04 -28.46
C VAL A 403 -1.59 38.29 -28.36
N GLY A 404 -0.26 38.14 -28.29
CA GLY A 404 0.68 39.27 -28.33
C GLY A 404 0.58 40.08 -29.63
N ILE A 405 0.49 39.40 -30.78
CA ILE A 405 0.27 40.03 -32.09
C ILE A 405 -1.07 40.77 -32.12
N ALA A 406 -2.13 40.17 -31.55
CA ALA A 406 -3.43 40.80 -31.49
C ALA A 406 -3.43 42.06 -30.61
N PHE A 407 -2.71 42.06 -29.47
CA PHE A 407 -2.50 43.28 -28.68
C PHE A 407 -1.74 44.36 -29.46
N ALA A 408 -0.64 44.01 -30.13
CA ALA A 408 0.12 44.96 -30.95
C ALA A 408 -0.75 45.61 -32.05
N ARG A 409 -1.61 44.81 -32.71
CA ARG A 409 -2.56 45.33 -33.70
C ARG A 409 -3.62 46.25 -33.09
N VAL A 410 -4.08 45.96 -31.87
CA VAL A 410 -5.00 46.86 -31.15
C VAL A 410 -4.31 48.20 -30.86
N GLU A 411 -3.04 48.19 -30.44
CA GLU A 411 -2.24 49.41 -30.23
C GLU A 411 -2.00 50.20 -31.52
N GLU A 412 -1.87 49.51 -32.66
CA GLU A 412 -1.79 50.12 -34.01
C GLU A 412 -3.14 50.67 -34.52
N GLY A 413 -4.24 50.49 -33.77
CA GLY A 413 -5.57 51.02 -34.08
C GLY A 413 -6.56 50.01 -34.69
N TYR A 414 -6.20 48.74 -34.81
CA TYR A 414 -7.11 47.66 -35.25
C TYR A 414 -7.94 47.12 -34.08
N GLU A 415 -8.95 47.88 -33.64
CA GLU A 415 -9.76 47.57 -32.45
C GLU A 415 -10.44 46.18 -32.46
N ASN A 416 -10.67 45.59 -33.65
CA ASN A 416 -11.31 44.28 -33.79
C ASN A 416 -10.34 43.10 -33.82
N ALA A 417 -9.02 43.31 -33.75
CA ALA A 417 -8.02 42.24 -33.89
C ALA A 417 -8.24 41.08 -32.88
N MET A 418 -8.53 41.39 -31.62
CA MET A 418 -8.83 40.37 -30.60
C MET A 418 -10.10 39.58 -30.91
N LYS A 419 -11.14 40.21 -31.47
CA LYS A 419 -12.39 39.54 -31.84
C LYS A 419 -12.22 38.63 -33.05
N GLU A 420 -11.43 39.06 -34.03
CA GLU A 420 -11.07 38.24 -35.19
C GLU A 420 -10.25 37.02 -34.77
N TYR A 421 -9.29 37.20 -33.86
CA TYR A 421 -8.53 36.09 -33.29
C TYR A 421 -9.43 35.10 -32.53
N HIS A 422 -10.35 35.59 -31.70
CA HIS A 422 -11.32 34.73 -31.02
C HIS A 422 -12.17 33.91 -32.01
N LYS A 423 -12.59 34.51 -33.13
CA LYS A 423 -13.32 33.79 -34.19
C LYS A 423 -12.46 32.69 -34.84
N LYS A 424 -11.17 32.95 -35.05
CA LYS A 424 -10.19 31.95 -35.50
C LYS A 424 -10.10 30.78 -34.50
N GLN A 425 -9.98 31.07 -33.20
CA GLN A 425 -9.92 30.04 -32.15
C GLN A 425 -11.17 29.16 -32.12
N VAL A 426 -12.37 29.76 -32.20
CA VAL A 426 -13.64 29.00 -32.24
C VAL A 426 -13.69 28.06 -33.44
N THR A 427 -13.24 28.53 -34.61
CA THR A 427 -13.22 27.73 -35.84
C THR A 427 -12.26 26.55 -35.70
N GLN A 428 -11.04 26.79 -35.22
CA GLN A 428 -10.05 25.73 -34.99
C GLN A 428 -10.53 24.70 -33.97
N LEU A 429 -11.11 25.15 -32.85
CA LEU A 429 -11.66 24.26 -31.83
C LEU A 429 -12.76 23.36 -32.40
N ASN A 430 -13.69 23.90 -33.19
CA ASN A 430 -14.76 23.11 -33.82
C ASN A 430 -14.22 22.06 -34.78
N THR A 431 -13.14 22.37 -35.52
CA THR A 431 -12.42 21.38 -36.34
C THR A 431 -11.89 20.24 -35.49
N LEU A 432 -11.20 20.54 -34.38
CA LEU A 432 -10.66 19.53 -33.47
C LEU A 432 -11.77 18.67 -32.82
N VAL A 433 -12.87 19.28 -32.41
CA VAL A 433 -14.04 18.57 -31.85
C VAL A 433 -14.64 17.60 -32.88
N THR A 434 -14.73 18.03 -34.14
CA THR A 434 -15.22 17.17 -35.23
C THR A 434 -14.29 15.97 -35.47
N MET A 435 -12.96 16.16 -35.36
CA MET A 435 -11.99 15.07 -35.49
C MET A 435 -12.15 14.00 -34.40
N LEU A 436 -12.56 14.37 -33.18
CA LEU A 436 -12.76 13.43 -32.06
C LEU A 436 -13.88 12.41 -32.30
N ILE A 437 -14.86 12.76 -33.14
CA ILE A 437 -15.96 11.89 -33.56
C ILE A 437 -15.49 10.90 -34.65
N GLY A 438 -14.41 11.25 -35.37
CA GLY A 438 -13.84 10.44 -36.44
C GLY A 438 -13.06 9.20 -35.96
N GLN A 439 -12.54 8.46 -36.93
CA GLN A 439 -11.69 7.29 -36.68
C GLN A 439 -10.27 7.74 -36.33
N LEU A 440 -9.91 7.64 -35.06
CA LEU A 440 -8.59 7.96 -34.52
C LEU A 440 -8.05 6.79 -33.71
N SER A 441 -6.71 6.66 -33.69
CA SER A 441 -6.04 5.79 -32.72
C SER A 441 -6.35 6.24 -31.29
N LYS A 442 -6.12 5.37 -30.29
CA LYS A 442 -6.34 5.74 -28.89
C LYS A 442 -5.43 6.89 -28.45
N GLY A 443 -4.16 6.87 -28.87
CA GLY A 443 -3.19 7.93 -28.59
C GLY A 443 -3.56 9.25 -29.25
N ASP A 444 -3.86 9.24 -30.55
CA ASP A 444 -4.25 10.45 -31.29
C ASP A 444 -5.50 11.11 -30.72
N ARG A 445 -6.49 10.29 -30.34
CA ARG A 445 -7.69 10.79 -29.67
C ARG A 445 -7.33 11.47 -28.35
N GLN A 446 -6.55 10.81 -27.48
CA GLN A 446 -6.12 11.38 -26.21
C GLN A 446 -5.35 12.70 -26.39
N LYS A 447 -4.53 12.79 -27.43
CA LYS A 447 -3.78 13.99 -27.79
C LYS A 447 -4.70 15.15 -28.18
N ILE A 448 -5.67 14.90 -29.06
CA ILE A 448 -6.65 15.92 -29.46
C ILE A 448 -7.54 16.33 -28.28
N MET A 449 -8.02 15.37 -27.46
CA MET A 449 -8.79 15.67 -26.25
C MET A 449 -8.03 16.61 -25.31
N THR A 450 -6.73 16.36 -25.17
CA THR A 450 -5.82 17.15 -24.34
C THR A 450 -5.64 18.57 -24.88
N VAL A 451 -5.41 18.72 -26.19
CA VAL A 451 -5.31 20.02 -26.84
C VAL A 451 -6.64 20.79 -26.74
N CYS A 452 -7.77 20.14 -27.03
CA CYS A 452 -9.11 20.74 -26.87
C CYS A 452 -9.36 21.28 -25.46
N THR A 453 -8.95 20.53 -24.43
CA THR A 453 -9.12 20.95 -23.02
C THR A 453 -8.43 22.28 -22.74
N ILE A 454 -7.20 22.45 -23.23
CA ILE A 454 -6.43 23.70 -23.03
C ILE A 454 -6.93 24.81 -23.96
N ASP A 455 -7.31 24.49 -25.19
CA ASP A 455 -7.84 25.45 -26.16
C ASP A 455 -9.16 26.09 -25.72
N VAL A 456 -10.03 25.34 -25.04
CA VAL A 456 -11.27 25.91 -24.48
C VAL A 456 -10.94 26.97 -23.43
N HIS A 457 -9.99 26.70 -22.54
CA HIS A 457 -9.50 27.71 -21.59
C HIS A 457 -8.90 28.92 -22.30
N ALA A 458 -8.03 28.71 -23.28
CA ALA A 458 -7.41 29.77 -24.07
C ALA A 458 -8.43 30.67 -24.77
N ARG A 459 -9.48 30.06 -25.37
CA ARG A 459 -10.62 30.76 -25.98
C ARG A 459 -11.37 31.59 -24.95
N ASP A 460 -11.70 31.02 -23.80
CA ASP A 460 -12.51 31.68 -22.76
C ASP A 460 -11.77 32.85 -22.12
N VAL A 461 -10.44 32.75 -21.96
CA VAL A 461 -9.59 33.86 -21.54
C VAL A 461 -9.65 35.02 -22.54
N VAL A 462 -9.55 34.75 -23.85
CA VAL A 462 -9.66 35.78 -24.89
C VAL A 462 -11.06 36.39 -24.91
N ALA A 463 -12.11 35.58 -24.81
CA ALA A 463 -13.49 36.05 -24.71
C ALA A 463 -13.71 36.97 -23.51
N LYS A 464 -13.11 36.62 -22.36
CA LYS A 464 -13.12 37.44 -21.14
C LYS A 464 -12.38 38.76 -21.32
N MET A 465 -11.22 38.76 -21.98
CA MET A 465 -10.48 39.99 -22.31
C MET A 465 -11.29 40.92 -23.23
N ILE A 466 -11.98 40.38 -24.23
CA ILE A 466 -12.88 41.14 -25.11
C ILE A 466 -14.04 41.74 -24.31
N ALA A 467 -14.69 40.95 -23.45
CA ALA A 467 -15.82 41.40 -22.65
C ALA A 467 -15.43 42.53 -21.68
N GLN A 468 -14.21 42.48 -21.14
CA GLN A 468 -13.67 43.51 -20.23
C GLN A 468 -12.94 44.64 -20.96
N LYS A 469 -12.94 44.64 -22.31
CA LYS A 469 -12.29 45.65 -23.16
C LYS A 469 -10.82 45.88 -22.80
N VAL A 470 -10.08 44.79 -22.62
CA VAL A 470 -8.63 44.84 -22.36
C VAL A 470 -7.91 45.24 -23.65
N ASP A 471 -7.14 46.32 -23.59
CA ASP A 471 -6.41 46.92 -24.71
C ASP A 471 -4.88 46.85 -24.57
N ASN A 472 -4.38 46.42 -23.41
CA ASN A 472 -2.95 46.40 -23.08
C ASN A 472 -2.49 45.01 -22.62
N ALA A 473 -1.35 44.55 -23.13
CA ALA A 473 -0.69 43.30 -22.73
C ALA A 473 -0.19 43.29 -21.27
N GLN A 474 -0.12 44.44 -20.59
CA GLN A 474 0.20 44.54 -19.15
C GLN A 474 -1.02 44.36 -18.24
N ALA A 475 -2.21 44.11 -18.80
CA ALA A 475 -3.39 43.88 -18.00
C ALA A 475 -3.27 42.61 -17.15
N PHE A 476 -3.62 42.70 -15.87
CA PHE A 476 -3.54 41.59 -14.92
C PHE A 476 -4.31 40.35 -15.39
N ILE A 477 -5.43 40.52 -16.10
CA ILE A 477 -6.23 39.40 -16.63
C ILE A 477 -5.37 38.52 -17.56
N TRP A 478 -4.50 39.12 -18.36
CA TRP A 478 -3.56 38.41 -19.22
C TRP A 478 -2.33 37.93 -18.45
N LEU A 479 -1.72 38.79 -17.63
CA LEU A 479 -0.53 38.45 -16.86
C LEU A 479 -0.76 37.30 -15.86
N SER A 480 -1.98 37.18 -15.32
CA SER A 480 -2.37 36.13 -14.38
C SER A 480 -2.44 34.72 -14.98
N GLN A 481 -2.36 34.61 -16.31
CA GLN A 481 -2.39 33.32 -17.01
C GLN A 481 -0.98 32.71 -17.08
N LEU A 482 -0.91 31.38 -17.07
CA LEU A 482 0.33 30.66 -17.37
C LEU A 482 0.59 30.73 -18.88
N ARG A 483 1.66 31.40 -19.27
CA ARG A 483 2.01 31.69 -20.67
C ARG A 483 3.34 31.06 -21.01
N HIS A 484 3.36 30.22 -22.05
CA HIS A 484 4.60 29.65 -22.58
C HIS A 484 5.17 30.58 -23.65
N ARG A 485 6.47 30.85 -23.57
CA ARG A 485 7.17 31.70 -24.52
C ARG A 485 8.44 30.99 -24.98
N TRP A 486 8.60 30.89 -26.30
CA TRP A 486 9.86 30.48 -26.89
C TRP A 486 10.81 31.67 -26.98
N SER A 487 12.08 31.48 -26.59
CA SER A 487 13.15 32.45 -26.74
C SER A 487 14.09 31.98 -27.86
N ASP A 488 14.13 32.68 -28.98
CA ASP A 488 14.98 32.30 -30.12
C ASP A 488 16.48 32.43 -29.81
N GLU A 489 16.86 33.43 -29.00
CA GLU A 489 18.24 33.67 -28.58
C GLU A 489 18.77 32.52 -27.71
N GLU A 490 17.98 32.10 -26.72
CA GLU A 490 18.37 31.05 -25.78
C GLU A 490 17.99 29.64 -26.24
N ARG A 491 17.18 29.54 -27.30
CA ARG A 491 16.52 28.30 -27.76
C ARG A 491 15.86 27.54 -26.62
N HIS A 492 15.14 28.29 -25.78
CA HIS A 492 14.51 27.78 -24.57
C HIS A 492 13.06 28.24 -24.44
N CYS A 493 12.23 27.38 -23.87
CA CYS A 493 10.86 27.66 -23.50
C CYS A 493 10.82 28.14 -22.06
N PHE A 494 10.18 29.29 -21.85
CA PHE A 494 9.91 29.87 -20.54
C PHE A 494 8.42 29.84 -20.26
N ALA A 495 8.05 29.47 -19.04
CA ALA A 495 6.71 29.61 -18.52
C ALA A 495 6.65 30.86 -17.64
N ASN A 496 5.83 31.83 -18.06
CA ASN A 496 5.65 33.11 -17.40
C ASN A 496 4.25 33.20 -16.79
N ILE A 497 4.17 33.62 -15.53
CA ILE A 497 2.90 33.85 -14.83
C ILE A 497 3.08 34.96 -13.80
N CYS A 498 2.27 36.00 -13.92
CA CYS A 498 2.52 37.29 -13.29
C CYS A 498 3.96 37.76 -13.55
N ASP A 499 4.73 38.00 -12.50
CA ASP A 499 6.15 38.35 -12.47
C ASP A 499 7.09 37.13 -12.36
N ALA A 500 6.55 35.93 -12.14
CA ALA A 500 7.35 34.72 -12.05
C ALA A 500 7.72 34.18 -13.45
N GLN A 501 8.95 33.68 -13.57
CA GLN A 501 9.47 33.04 -14.77
C GLN A 501 10.16 31.73 -14.40
N PHE A 502 9.81 30.66 -15.11
CA PHE A 502 10.39 29.34 -14.95
C PHE A 502 10.91 28.84 -16.29
N LEU A 503 12.09 28.22 -16.29
CA LEU A 503 12.58 27.46 -17.43
C LEU A 503 11.80 26.14 -17.52
N TYR A 504 11.32 25.79 -18.71
CA TYR A 504 10.70 24.48 -18.95
C TYR A 504 11.75 23.38 -18.79
N SER A 505 11.47 22.31 -18.05
CA SER A 505 12.47 21.30 -17.68
C SER A 505 12.65 20.16 -18.70
N TYR A 506 11.83 20.11 -19.75
CA TYR A 506 11.93 19.16 -20.88
C TYR A 506 11.90 17.67 -20.51
N GLU A 507 11.40 17.29 -19.32
CA GLU A 507 11.20 15.87 -19.07
C GLU A 507 10.08 15.33 -19.95
N TYR A 508 10.24 14.10 -20.45
CA TYR A 508 9.20 13.44 -21.22
C TYR A 508 8.11 12.89 -20.30
N LEU A 509 6.93 13.48 -20.39
CA LEU A 509 5.74 13.19 -19.61
C LEU A 509 4.69 12.42 -20.44
N GLY A 510 4.94 12.29 -21.75
CA GLY A 510 4.11 11.56 -22.71
C GLY A 510 2.70 12.11 -22.88
N ASN A 511 1.84 11.32 -23.52
CA ASN A 511 0.49 11.70 -23.90
C ASN A 511 -0.51 11.53 -22.74
N THR A 512 -0.38 12.39 -21.73
CA THR A 512 -1.22 12.35 -20.52
C THR A 512 -2.39 13.34 -20.59
N PRO A 513 -3.57 13.00 -20.03
CA PRO A 513 -4.69 13.92 -19.94
C PRO A 513 -4.33 15.14 -19.08
N ARG A 514 -4.81 16.31 -19.50
CA ARG A 514 -4.70 17.56 -18.74
C ARG A 514 -5.89 17.78 -17.83
N LEU A 515 -5.65 18.44 -16.70
CA LEU A 515 -6.71 18.90 -15.82
C LEU A 515 -7.50 20.03 -16.49
N VAL A 516 -8.81 20.01 -16.32
CA VAL A 516 -9.66 21.12 -16.75
C VAL A 516 -9.34 22.36 -15.92
N ILE A 517 -8.96 23.45 -16.60
CA ILE A 517 -8.60 24.70 -15.96
C ILE A 517 -9.89 25.49 -15.64
N THR A 518 -10.00 25.92 -14.39
CA THR A 518 -11.09 26.73 -13.84
C THR A 518 -10.52 27.95 -13.12
N PRO A 519 -11.33 28.97 -12.79
CA PRO A 519 -10.85 30.10 -11.98
C PRO A 519 -10.25 29.69 -10.61
N LEU A 520 -10.66 28.54 -10.06
CA LEU A 520 -10.10 27.99 -8.83
C LEU A 520 -8.68 27.45 -9.05
N THR A 521 -8.47 26.68 -10.13
CA THR A 521 -7.15 26.13 -10.46
C THR A 521 -6.19 27.21 -10.94
N ASP A 522 -6.66 28.23 -11.68
CA ASP A 522 -5.86 29.41 -12.04
C ASP A 522 -5.32 30.12 -10.81
N ARG A 523 -6.18 30.36 -9.81
CA ARG A 523 -5.75 30.96 -8.54
C ARG A 523 -4.73 30.09 -7.82
N CYS A 524 -4.88 28.77 -7.89
CA CYS A 524 -3.91 27.84 -7.37
C CYS A 524 -2.58 27.93 -8.14
N TYR A 525 -2.60 27.98 -9.48
CA TYR A 525 -1.40 28.16 -10.30
C TYR A 525 -0.64 29.42 -9.93
N ILE A 526 -1.34 30.56 -9.84
CA ILE A 526 -0.74 31.82 -9.39
C ILE A 526 -0.14 31.64 -8.00
N THR A 527 -0.87 31.09 -7.04
CA THR A 527 -0.38 30.95 -5.65
C THR A 527 0.85 30.05 -5.55
N LEU A 528 0.84 28.90 -6.25
CA LEU A 528 1.93 27.93 -6.21
C LEU A 528 3.18 28.46 -6.92
N THR A 529 3.01 29.04 -8.11
CA THR A 529 4.13 29.61 -8.88
C THR A 529 4.75 30.80 -8.15
N GLN A 530 3.93 31.67 -7.55
CA GLN A 530 4.42 32.77 -6.71
C GLN A 530 5.12 32.28 -5.45
N SER A 531 4.62 31.20 -4.83
CA SER A 531 5.31 30.59 -3.68
C SER A 531 6.71 30.10 -4.06
N LEU A 532 6.85 29.41 -5.20
CA LEU A 532 8.15 28.95 -5.70
C LEU A 532 9.08 30.11 -6.05
N HIS A 533 8.55 31.16 -6.70
CA HIS A 533 9.31 32.37 -7.02
C HIS A 533 9.89 33.03 -5.77
N LEU A 534 9.15 32.99 -4.65
CA LEU A 534 9.58 33.48 -3.34
C LEU A 534 10.39 32.45 -2.53
N THR A 535 10.84 31.34 -3.13
CA THR A 535 11.58 30.24 -2.46
C THR A 535 10.81 29.59 -1.30
N MET A 536 9.48 29.61 -1.37
CA MET A 536 8.57 28.95 -0.44
C MET A 536 7.89 27.75 -1.09
N SER A 537 7.33 26.89 -0.25
CA SER A 537 6.54 25.74 -0.66
C SER A 537 5.03 26.06 -0.72
N GLY A 538 4.22 25.22 -1.36
CA GLY A 538 2.77 25.44 -1.48
C GLY A 538 1.92 24.46 -0.67
N ALA A 539 0.83 24.93 -0.07
CA ALA A 539 -0.12 24.11 0.69
C ALA A 539 -1.58 24.26 0.21
N PRO A 540 -1.98 23.57 -0.89
CA PRO A 540 -3.39 23.45 -1.25
C PRO A 540 -4.21 22.74 -0.16
N ALA A 541 -5.26 23.40 0.34
CA ALA A 541 -6.11 22.90 1.42
C ALA A 541 -7.59 23.04 1.07
N GLY A 542 -8.38 22.00 1.35
CA GLY A 542 -9.82 22.01 1.09
C GLY A 542 -10.44 20.60 1.13
N PRO A 543 -11.76 20.46 0.89
CA PRO A 543 -12.43 19.17 0.93
C PRO A 543 -11.86 18.11 -0.03
N ALA A 544 -12.13 16.84 0.23
CA ALA A 544 -11.73 15.76 -0.67
C ALA A 544 -12.41 15.93 -2.04
N GLY A 545 -11.69 15.60 -3.12
CA GLY A 545 -12.24 15.65 -4.49
C GLY A 545 -12.25 17.04 -5.15
N THR A 546 -11.65 18.06 -4.54
CA THR A 546 -11.55 19.42 -5.12
C THR A 546 -10.35 19.62 -6.06
N GLY A 547 -9.63 18.54 -6.40
CA GLY A 547 -8.54 18.58 -7.38
C GLY A 547 -7.18 19.07 -6.86
N LYS A 548 -6.95 19.13 -5.54
CA LYS A 548 -5.69 19.60 -4.93
C LYS A 548 -4.43 18.96 -5.54
N THR A 549 -4.31 17.64 -5.43
CA THR A 549 -3.16 16.86 -5.92
C THR A 549 -3.04 16.95 -7.44
N GLU A 550 -4.16 16.85 -8.16
CA GLU A 550 -4.18 16.94 -9.62
C GLU A 550 -3.76 18.32 -10.13
N THR A 551 -4.07 19.40 -9.40
CA THR A 551 -3.65 20.76 -9.76
C THR A 551 -2.13 20.90 -9.66
N THR A 552 -1.51 20.38 -8.59
CA THR A 552 -0.04 20.37 -8.45
C THR A 552 0.63 19.54 -9.55
N LYS A 553 0.07 18.37 -9.87
CA LYS A 553 0.58 17.53 -10.97
C LYS A 553 0.46 18.22 -12.33
N ASP A 554 -0.69 18.81 -12.62
CA ASP A 554 -0.94 19.49 -13.89
C ASP A 554 -0.02 20.70 -14.07
N LEU A 555 0.22 21.47 -12.99
CA LEU A 555 1.19 22.57 -12.99
C LEU A 555 2.61 22.07 -13.26
N GLY A 556 3.07 21.01 -12.58
CA GLY A 556 4.39 20.43 -12.81
C GLY A 556 4.56 19.98 -14.27
N ARG A 557 3.54 19.33 -14.84
CA ARG A 557 3.54 18.96 -16.26
C ARG A 557 3.58 20.18 -17.19
N ALA A 558 2.91 21.28 -16.83
CA ALA A 558 2.97 22.52 -17.59
C ALA A 558 4.37 23.14 -17.60
N LEU A 559 5.22 22.83 -16.62
CA LEU A 559 6.61 23.24 -16.55
C LEU A 559 7.58 22.17 -17.05
N GLY A 560 7.09 21.01 -17.52
CA GLY A 560 7.95 19.91 -17.98
C GLY A 560 8.68 19.20 -16.84
N ILE A 561 8.14 19.25 -15.62
CA ILE A 561 8.70 18.69 -14.39
C ILE A 561 7.89 17.47 -13.94
N MET A 562 8.58 16.38 -13.59
CA MET A 562 7.98 15.22 -12.95
C MET A 562 7.55 15.52 -11.51
N VAL A 563 6.32 15.12 -11.16
CA VAL A 563 5.74 15.30 -9.82
C VAL A 563 5.53 13.93 -9.17
N TYR A 564 6.31 13.64 -8.13
CA TYR A 564 6.11 12.48 -7.27
C TYR A 564 4.99 12.75 -6.28
N VAL A 565 4.02 11.83 -6.18
CA VAL A 565 2.92 11.93 -5.20
C VAL A 565 3.13 10.89 -4.12
N PHE A 566 3.25 11.34 -2.87
CA PHE A 566 3.42 10.48 -1.70
C PHE A 566 2.15 10.54 -0.87
N ASN A 567 1.50 9.39 -0.66
CA ASN A 567 0.34 9.32 0.23
C ASN A 567 0.83 9.18 1.67
N CYS A 568 0.61 10.20 2.49
CA CYS A 568 1.10 10.22 3.86
C CYS A 568 0.23 9.36 4.79
N SER A 569 0.89 8.55 5.61
CA SER A 569 0.28 7.74 6.67
C SER A 569 0.86 8.13 8.04
N GLU A 570 0.21 7.67 9.10
CA GLU A 570 0.70 7.84 10.48
C GLU A 570 2.05 7.13 10.72
N GLN A 571 2.36 6.11 9.91
CA GLN A 571 3.59 5.33 10.00
C GLN A 571 4.80 6.03 9.33
N MET A 572 4.59 7.14 8.62
CA MET A 572 5.65 7.83 7.89
C MET A 572 6.63 8.50 8.87
N ASP A 573 7.92 8.14 8.80
CA ASP A 573 8.94 8.64 9.71
C ASP A 573 9.78 9.79 9.12
N TYR A 574 10.53 10.49 9.98
CA TYR A 574 11.34 11.64 9.57
C TYR A 574 12.51 11.24 8.67
N LYS A 575 13.00 10.00 8.74
CA LYS A 575 14.11 9.50 7.91
C LYS A 575 13.63 9.21 6.49
N SER A 576 12.45 8.59 6.33
CA SER A 576 11.82 8.36 5.04
C SER A 576 11.50 9.69 4.35
N CYS A 577 10.95 10.66 5.09
CA CYS A 577 10.78 12.03 4.59
C CYS A 577 12.12 12.65 4.15
N GLY A 578 13.17 12.50 4.98
CA GLY A 578 14.52 12.97 4.67
C GLY A 578 15.07 12.37 3.37
N ASN A 579 14.96 11.06 3.17
CA ASN A 579 15.40 10.39 1.94
C ASN A 579 14.62 10.87 0.71
N ILE A 580 13.32 11.09 0.83
CA ILE A 580 12.49 11.68 -0.24
C ILE A 580 13.00 13.08 -0.56
N TYR A 581 13.25 13.94 0.44
CA TYR A 581 13.77 15.29 0.21
C TYR A 581 15.18 15.31 -0.38
N LYS A 582 16.05 14.34 -0.02
CA LYS A 582 17.36 14.14 -0.68
C LYS A 582 17.19 13.85 -2.18
N GLY A 583 16.28 12.94 -2.53
CA GLY A 583 15.95 12.63 -3.92
C GLY A 583 15.40 13.83 -4.68
N LEU A 584 14.43 14.54 -4.08
CA LEU A 584 13.79 15.72 -4.70
C LEU A 584 14.80 16.87 -4.92
N SER A 585 15.64 17.16 -3.92
CA SER A 585 16.62 18.25 -3.99
C SER A 585 17.66 18.03 -5.09
N GLN A 586 18.12 16.79 -5.26
CA GLN A 586 19.13 16.45 -6.26
C GLN A 586 18.57 16.25 -7.67
N THR A 587 17.30 15.82 -7.80
CA THR A 587 16.64 15.70 -9.11
C THR A 587 16.07 17.02 -9.62
N GLY A 588 15.72 17.94 -8.73
CA GLY A 588 14.94 19.13 -9.06
C GLY A 588 13.48 18.83 -9.38
N ALA A 589 13.01 17.61 -9.09
CA ALA A 589 11.63 17.19 -9.26
C ALA A 589 10.73 17.77 -8.15
N TRP A 590 9.42 17.63 -8.34
CA TRP A 590 8.45 18.09 -7.35
C TRP A 590 7.90 16.92 -6.53
N GLY A 591 7.71 17.16 -5.23
CA GLY A 591 7.05 16.22 -4.32
C GLY A 591 5.72 16.79 -3.85
N CYS A 592 4.63 16.07 -4.08
CA CYS A 592 3.31 16.36 -3.54
C CYS A 592 2.97 15.35 -2.45
N PHE A 593 3.00 15.78 -1.20
CA PHE A 593 2.66 14.98 -0.04
C PHE A 593 1.16 15.07 0.19
N ASP A 594 0.45 14.07 -0.32
CA ASP A 594 -0.99 13.98 -0.20
C ASP A 594 -1.37 13.60 1.22
N GLU A 595 -2.42 14.22 1.75
CA GLU A 595 -2.93 13.87 3.07
C GLU A 595 -1.92 14.08 4.22
N PHE A 596 -1.02 15.06 4.05
CA PHE A 596 0.15 15.33 4.90
C PHE A 596 -0.16 15.50 6.40
N ASN A 597 -1.38 15.96 6.72
CA ASN A 597 -1.88 16.07 8.09
C ASN A 597 -2.29 14.73 8.75
N ARG A 598 -1.89 13.59 8.17
CA ARG A 598 -1.90 12.27 8.82
C ARG A 598 -0.60 11.95 9.55
N ILE A 599 0.48 12.67 9.27
CA ILE A 599 1.76 12.44 9.93
C ILE A 599 1.65 12.90 11.40
N SER A 600 2.30 12.16 12.30
CA SER A 600 2.35 12.53 13.71
C SER A 600 3.04 13.89 13.92
N VAL A 601 2.57 14.64 14.93
CA VAL A 601 3.07 16.00 15.22
C VAL A 601 4.57 16.02 15.55
N GLU A 602 5.07 14.95 16.18
CA GLU A 602 6.50 14.78 16.51
C GLU A 602 7.36 14.71 15.24
N VAL A 603 6.93 13.93 14.25
CA VAL A 603 7.63 13.80 12.96
C VAL A 603 7.54 15.10 12.16
N LEU A 604 6.35 15.73 12.12
CA LEU A 604 6.15 17.01 11.43
C LEU A 604 7.09 18.12 11.93
N SER A 605 7.40 18.11 13.23
CA SER A 605 8.32 19.09 13.83
C SER A 605 9.75 18.95 13.30
N VAL A 606 10.22 17.71 13.07
CA VAL A 606 11.53 17.43 12.46
C VAL A 606 11.51 17.73 10.96
N VAL A 607 10.42 17.38 10.28
CA VAL A 607 10.22 17.66 8.85
C VAL A 607 10.27 19.17 8.56
N ALA A 608 9.80 20.02 9.47
CA ALA A 608 9.92 21.47 9.32
C ALA A 608 11.39 21.92 9.17
N VAL A 609 12.30 21.33 9.95
CA VAL A 609 13.75 21.63 9.85
C VAL A 609 14.32 21.16 8.51
N GLN A 610 13.89 19.99 8.04
CA GLN A 610 14.30 19.44 6.75
C GLN A 610 13.86 20.34 5.59
N VAL A 611 12.57 20.69 5.51
CA VAL A 611 12.04 21.57 4.45
C VAL A 611 12.73 22.93 4.49
N LYS A 612 12.91 23.50 5.68
CA LYS A 612 13.59 24.79 5.84
C LYS A 612 15.04 24.73 5.35
N SER A 613 15.78 23.67 5.64
CA SER A 613 17.16 23.50 5.19
C SER A 613 17.28 23.52 3.65
N VAL A 614 16.34 22.89 2.94
CA VAL A 614 16.27 22.94 1.47
C VAL A 614 15.96 24.35 0.99
N GLN A 615 14.94 25.01 1.56
CA GLN A 615 14.53 26.37 1.17
C GLN A 615 15.63 27.41 1.41
N ASP A 616 16.34 27.32 2.55
CA ASP A 616 17.45 28.22 2.87
C ASP A 616 18.61 28.03 1.88
N ALA A 617 18.93 26.78 1.50
CA ALA A 617 19.96 26.51 0.50
C ALA A 617 19.61 27.07 -0.90
N ILE A 618 18.33 27.02 -1.30
CA ILE A 618 17.85 27.64 -2.55
C ILE A 618 17.97 29.17 -2.47
N ARG A 619 17.56 29.77 -1.34
CA ARG A 619 17.60 31.22 -1.12
C ARG A 619 19.04 31.76 -1.16
N GLU A 620 19.97 30.99 -0.62
CA GLU A 620 21.41 31.28 -0.65
C GLU A 620 22.07 30.94 -2.00
N LYS A 621 21.31 30.40 -2.96
CA LYS A 621 21.78 29.99 -4.31
C LYS A 621 22.95 29.01 -4.27
N LYS A 622 22.94 28.09 -3.30
CA LYS A 622 23.95 27.04 -3.18
C LYS A 622 23.80 25.99 -4.30
N LYS A 623 24.93 25.41 -4.72
CA LYS A 623 24.96 24.26 -5.66
C LYS A 623 24.94 22.90 -4.95
N SER A 624 25.50 22.87 -3.75
CA SER A 624 25.44 21.73 -2.83
C SER A 624 25.25 22.24 -1.40
N PHE A 625 24.71 21.40 -0.52
CA PHE A 625 24.51 21.74 0.88
C PHE A 625 24.49 20.48 1.75
N ASN A 626 24.87 20.65 3.02
CA ASN A 626 24.75 19.59 4.01
C ASN A 626 23.28 19.40 4.41
N PHE A 627 22.74 18.22 4.12
CA PHE A 627 21.39 17.80 4.47
C PHE A 627 21.44 16.50 5.27
N LEU A 628 20.99 16.56 6.53
CA LEU A 628 21.02 15.43 7.46
C LEU A 628 22.41 14.79 7.64
N GLY A 629 23.47 15.61 7.58
CA GLY A 629 24.86 15.16 7.78
C GLY A 629 25.61 14.79 6.51
N GLU A 630 24.92 14.73 5.36
CA GLU A 630 25.53 14.41 4.04
C GLU A 630 25.53 15.64 3.13
N ASP A 631 26.61 15.87 2.39
CA ASP A 631 26.66 16.93 1.38
C ASP A 631 26.03 16.43 0.08
N ILE A 632 24.95 17.07 -0.36
CA ILE A 632 24.18 16.68 -1.54
C ILE A 632 24.09 17.82 -2.55
N ASN A 633 23.97 17.49 -3.83
CA ASN A 633 23.71 18.47 -4.88
C ASN A 633 22.31 19.07 -4.77
N LEU A 634 22.15 20.32 -5.23
CA LEU A 634 20.89 21.03 -5.23
C LEU A 634 20.54 21.52 -6.63
N VAL A 635 19.37 21.11 -7.13
CA VAL A 635 18.76 21.65 -8.34
C VAL A 635 17.64 22.61 -7.94
N PRO A 636 17.76 23.92 -8.23
CA PRO A 636 16.84 24.95 -7.73
C PRO A 636 15.37 24.81 -8.15
N SER A 637 15.06 23.96 -9.13
CA SER A 637 13.68 23.69 -9.58
C SER A 637 12.87 22.84 -8.59
N VAL A 638 13.51 22.29 -7.54
CA VAL A 638 12.84 21.47 -6.53
C VAL A 638 11.64 22.19 -5.92
N GLY A 639 10.51 21.49 -5.84
CA GLY A 639 9.26 22.00 -5.29
C GLY A 639 8.67 21.01 -4.29
N ILE A 640 8.33 21.48 -3.10
CA ILE A 640 7.67 20.67 -2.07
C ILE A 640 6.26 21.20 -1.88
N PHE A 641 5.26 20.34 -2.04
CA PHE A 641 3.85 20.69 -1.90
C PHE A 641 3.19 19.74 -0.92
N ILE A 642 2.27 20.27 -0.11
CA ILE A 642 1.48 19.48 0.83
C ILE A 642 0.00 19.66 0.53
N THR A 643 -0.79 18.60 0.60
CA THR A 643 -2.25 18.73 0.53
C THR A 643 -2.87 18.42 1.88
N MET A 644 -3.95 19.13 2.18
CA MET A 644 -4.67 18.97 3.45
C MET A 644 -6.17 18.87 3.21
N ASN A 645 -6.81 18.01 4.02
CA ASN A 645 -8.25 17.91 4.17
C ASN A 645 -8.62 18.39 5.59
N PRO A 646 -8.92 19.69 5.78
CA PRO A 646 -9.31 20.22 7.09
C PRO A 646 -10.63 19.61 7.57
N GLY A 647 -10.78 19.38 8.88
CA GLY A 647 -12.05 18.98 9.51
C GLY A 647 -12.43 17.50 9.40
N TYR A 648 -11.58 16.66 8.79
CA TYR A 648 -11.76 15.20 8.80
C TYR A 648 -11.22 14.57 10.09
N ALA A 649 -11.91 13.55 10.60
CA ALA A 649 -11.45 12.81 11.78
C ALA A 649 -10.09 12.11 11.54
N GLY A 650 -9.24 12.06 12.58
CA GLY A 650 -7.90 11.48 12.50
C GLY A 650 -6.88 12.37 11.76
N ARG A 651 -7.07 13.69 11.76
CA ARG A 651 -6.17 14.66 11.14
C ARG A 651 -5.58 15.61 12.17
N THR A 652 -4.27 15.82 12.12
CA THR A 652 -3.55 16.73 13.00
C THR A 652 -3.56 18.16 12.44
N GLU A 653 -3.48 19.15 13.32
CA GLU A 653 -3.13 20.51 12.88
C GLU A 653 -1.62 20.60 12.66
N LEU A 654 -1.22 21.37 11.64
CA LEU A 654 0.19 21.58 11.37
C LEU A 654 0.83 22.48 12.46
N PRO A 655 2.06 22.17 12.90
CA PRO A 655 2.85 23.07 13.74
C PRO A 655 3.05 24.45 13.11
N GLU A 656 3.11 25.52 13.91
CA GLU A 656 3.25 26.90 13.43
C GLU A 656 4.56 27.15 12.66
N ASN A 657 5.66 26.57 13.12
CA ASN A 657 6.95 26.63 12.43
C ASN A 657 6.90 25.99 11.04
N LEU A 658 6.07 24.96 10.85
CA LEU A 658 5.86 24.31 9.56
C LEU A 658 4.92 25.14 8.69
N LYS A 659 3.81 25.65 9.23
CA LYS A 659 2.88 26.54 8.51
C LYS A 659 3.60 27.72 7.86
N ALA A 660 4.60 28.29 8.54
CA ALA A 660 5.39 29.42 8.03
C ALA A 660 6.21 29.09 6.75
N LEU A 661 6.51 27.82 6.48
CA LEU A 661 7.29 27.38 5.31
C LEU A 661 6.44 27.19 4.05
N PHE A 662 5.11 27.16 4.20
CA PHE A 662 4.17 26.88 3.12
C PHE A 662 3.19 28.03 2.91
N ARG A 663 2.92 28.36 1.65
CA ARG A 663 1.86 29.29 1.26
C ARG A 663 0.52 28.55 1.16
N PRO A 664 -0.49 28.86 1.99
CA PRO A 664 -1.78 28.19 1.92
C PRO A 664 -2.57 28.61 0.67
N CYS A 665 -3.27 27.66 0.05
CA CYS A 665 -4.19 27.90 -1.07
C CYS A 665 -5.53 27.19 -0.82
N ALA A 666 -6.62 27.95 -0.66
CA ALA A 666 -7.93 27.37 -0.38
C ALA A 666 -8.60 26.82 -1.65
N MET A 667 -8.84 25.50 -1.68
CA MET A 667 -9.46 24.74 -2.77
C MET A 667 -10.85 24.24 -2.34
N VAL A 668 -11.84 25.15 -2.33
CA VAL A 668 -13.14 24.94 -1.64
C VAL A 668 -14.17 24.19 -2.50
N VAL A 669 -14.76 24.84 -3.51
CA VAL A 669 -15.74 24.21 -4.40
C VAL A 669 -15.39 24.59 -5.85
N PRO A 670 -15.15 23.60 -6.73
CA PRO A 670 -14.90 23.87 -8.14
C PRO A 670 -16.20 24.18 -8.89
N ASP A 671 -16.07 24.84 -10.04
CA ASP A 671 -17.19 25.11 -10.94
C ASP A 671 -17.53 23.86 -11.76
N PHE A 672 -18.55 23.11 -11.34
CA PHE A 672 -18.94 21.88 -12.02
C PHE A 672 -19.56 22.11 -13.41
N GLU A 673 -20.20 23.25 -13.66
CA GLU A 673 -20.79 23.56 -14.97
C GLU A 673 -19.69 23.74 -16.00
N LEU A 674 -18.69 24.56 -15.70
CA LEU A 674 -17.54 24.79 -16.57
C LEU A 674 -16.77 23.49 -16.82
N ILE A 675 -16.53 22.69 -15.77
CA ILE A 675 -15.83 21.41 -15.94
C ILE A 675 -16.63 20.46 -16.83
N CYS A 676 -17.94 20.39 -16.64
CA CYS A 676 -18.82 19.54 -17.46
C CYS A 676 -18.82 19.98 -18.93
N GLU A 677 -18.87 21.29 -19.20
CA GLU A 677 -18.78 21.84 -20.56
C GLU A 677 -17.48 21.42 -21.24
N ILE A 678 -16.33 21.68 -20.60
CA ILE A 678 -15.02 21.40 -21.19
C ILE A 678 -14.84 19.90 -21.45
N MET A 679 -15.29 19.06 -20.51
CA MET A 679 -15.23 17.62 -20.67
C MET A 679 -16.15 17.12 -21.80
N LEU A 680 -17.34 17.69 -21.97
CA LEU A 680 -18.22 17.37 -23.10
C LEU A 680 -17.57 17.76 -24.44
N VAL A 681 -16.96 18.95 -24.53
CA VAL A 681 -16.20 19.36 -25.73
C VAL A 681 -15.08 18.37 -26.03
N ALA A 682 -14.32 17.97 -25.01
CA ALA A 682 -13.26 16.97 -25.15
C ALA A 682 -13.79 15.57 -25.51
N GLU A 683 -15.07 15.27 -25.28
CA GLU A 683 -15.70 14.01 -25.69
C GLU A 683 -16.36 14.08 -27.08
N GLY A 684 -16.28 15.23 -27.75
CA GLY A 684 -16.80 15.42 -29.12
C GLY A 684 -18.17 16.09 -29.19
N PHE A 685 -18.63 16.77 -28.13
CA PHE A 685 -19.91 17.49 -28.12
C PHE A 685 -19.72 18.95 -28.56
N ILE A 686 -20.53 19.39 -29.52
CA ILE A 686 -20.54 20.77 -30.03
C ILE A 686 -21.48 21.66 -29.18
N GLU A 687 -22.62 21.14 -28.74
CA GLU A 687 -23.61 21.86 -27.91
C GLU A 687 -23.33 21.74 -26.40
N ALA A 688 -22.07 21.51 -26.04
CA ALA A 688 -21.61 21.17 -24.69
C ALA A 688 -22.10 22.14 -23.60
N ARG A 689 -22.15 23.45 -23.86
CA ARG A 689 -22.52 24.46 -22.87
C ARG A 689 -23.96 24.33 -22.36
N VAL A 690 -24.92 24.12 -23.26
CA VAL A 690 -26.33 23.96 -22.89
C VAL A 690 -26.55 22.63 -22.18
N LEU A 691 -25.88 21.60 -22.67
CA LEU A 691 -25.94 20.24 -22.12
C LEU A 691 -25.31 20.15 -20.72
N ALA A 692 -24.21 20.86 -20.48
CA ALA A 692 -23.56 20.95 -19.18
C ALA A 692 -24.48 21.57 -18.12
N ARG A 693 -25.19 22.65 -18.46
CA ARG A 693 -26.20 23.24 -17.55
C ARG A 693 -27.28 22.23 -17.19
N LYS A 694 -27.88 21.58 -18.19
CA LYS A 694 -28.92 20.56 -17.93
C LYS A 694 -28.41 19.45 -17.02
N PHE A 695 -27.18 18.98 -17.26
CA PHE A 695 -26.53 17.96 -16.44
C PHE A 695 -26.41 18.41 -14.99
N ILE A 696 -25.83 19.59 -14.75
CA ILE A 696 -25.58 20.07 -13.39
C ILE A 696 -26.87 20.40 -12.67
N THR A 697 -27.85 20.98 -13.35
CA THR A 697 -29.19 21.21 -12.80
C THR A 697 -29.84 19.90 -12.38
N LEU A 698 -29.76 18.83 -13.20
CA LEU A 698 -30.26 17.52 -12.81
C LEU A 698 -29.59 17.03 -11.51
N TYR A 699 -28.27 17.07 -11.43
CA TYR A 699 -27.52 16.56 -10.26
C TYR A 699 -27.80 17.38 -8.99
N GLN A 700 -27.98 18.70 -9.12
CA GLN A 700 -28.41 19.56 -8.02
C GLN A 700 -29.82 19.19 -7.55
N LEU A 701 -30.76 19.04 -8.47
CA LEU A 701 -32.13 18.62 -8.15
C LEU A 701 -32.17 17.21 -7.53
N CYS A 702 -31.38 16.26 -8.04
CA CYS A 702 -31.28 14.93 -7.45
C CYS A 702 -30.73 14.99 -6.01
N LYS A 703 -29.75 15.85 -5.73
CA LYS A 703 -29.22 16.03 -4.38
C LYS A 703 -30.24 16.63 -3.41
N GLU A 704 -31.13 17.50 -3.90
CA GLU A 704 -32.13 18.19 -3.07
C GLU A 704 -33.42 17.40 -2.88
N LEU A 705 -33.85 16.65 -3.90
CA LEU A 705 -35.18 16.02 -3.95
C LEU A 705 -35.18 14.51 -3.68
N LEU A 706 -34.08 13.80 -3.94
CA LEU A 706 -34.00 12.37 -3.63
C LEU A 706 -33.76 12.14 -2.14
N SER A 707 -34.06 10.93 -1.67
CA SER A 707 -33.79 10.55 -0.29
C SER A 707 -32.29 10.66 0.05
N LYS A 708 -31.98 11.00 1.31
CA LYS A 708 -30.58 11.12 1.77
C LYS A 708 -30.00 9.73 2.01
N GLN A 709 -29.22 9.24 1.06
CA GLN A 709 -28.50 7.97 1.14
C GLN A 709 -26.99 8.20 1.22
N ASP A 710 -26.28 7.46 2.07
CA ASP A 710 -24.81 7.58 2.22
C ASP A 710 -24.03 7.23 0.95
N HIS A 711 -24.60 6.42 0.07
CA HIS A 711 -23.96 5.96 -1.17
C HIS A 711 -24.28 6.85 -2.38
N TYR A 712 -25.12 7.88 -2.24
CA TYR A 712 -25.38 8.83 -3.31
C TYR A 712 -24.20 9.79 -3.46
N ASP A 713 -23.55 9.74 -4.62
CA ASP A 713 -22.42 10.60 -4.99
C ASP A 713 -22.78 11.43 -6.22
N TRP A 714 -22.99 12.73 -5.99
CA TRP A 714 -23.22 13.74 -7.03
C TRP A 714 -21.98 14.61 -7.28
N GLY A 715 -20.80 14.19 -6.79
CA GLY A 715 -19.54 14.91 -6.92
C GLY A 715 -18.84 14.68 -8.26
N LEU A 716 -17.69 15.35 -8.42
CA LEU A 716 -16.95 15.40 -9.69
C LEU A 716 -16.55 14.02 -10.25
N ARG A 717 -16.25 13.05 -9.38
CA ARG A 717 -15.91 11.68 -9.82
C ARG A 717 -17.09 11.00 -10.50
N ALA A 718 -18.30 11.18 -9.99
CA ALA A 718 -19.53 10.66 -10.60
C ALA A 718 -19.81 11.35 -11.93
N ILE A 719 -19.69 12.68 -11.98
CA ILE A 719 -19.85 13.49 -13.20
C ILE A 719 -18.90 12.98 -14.30
N LYS A 720 -17.60 12.92 -14.03
CA LYS A 720 -16.58 12.46 -14.99
C LYS A 720 -16.90 11.08 -15.58
N SER A 721 -17.42 10.16 -14.77
CA SER A 721 -17.74 8.81 -15.25
C SER A 721 -18.89 8.81 -16.25
N VAL A 722 -19.92 9.63 -16.04
CA VAL A 722 -21.03 9.75 -17.00
C VAL A 722 -20.57 10.38 -18.30
N LEU A 723 -19.74 11.43 -18.23
CA LEU A 723 -19.28 12.14 -19.43
C LEU A 723 -18.43 11.27 -20.34
N VAL A 724 -17.55 10.43 -19.78
CA VAL A 724 -16.76 9.45 -20.57
C VAL A 724 -17.66 8.44 -21.27
N VAL A 725 -18.71 7.97 -20.58
CA VAL A 725 -19.72 7.06 -21.18
C VAL A 725 -20.48 7.78 -22.30
N ALA A 726 -20.88 9.04 -22.08
CA ALA A 726 -21.58 9.84 -23.07
C ALA A 726 -20.73 10.04 -24.34
N GLY A 727 -19.44 10.32 -24.19
CA GLY A 727 -18.51 10.39 -25.31
C GLY A 727 -18.40 9.08 -26.09
N SER A 728 -18.31 7.94 -25.38
CA SER A 728 -18.30 6.63 -26.04
C SER A 728 -19.58 6.38 -26.82
N LEU A 729 -20.74 6.72 -26.25
CA LEU A 729 -22.03 6.56 -26.90
C LEU A 729 -22.20 7.52 -28.10
N LYS A 730 -21.64 8.72 -28.03
CA LYS A 730 -21.64 9.68 -29.16
C LYS A 730 -20.78 9.17 -30.32
N ARG A 731 -19.64 8.54 -30.04
CA ARG A 731 -18.77 7.93 -31.07
C ARG A 731 -19.37 6.68 -31.69
N ASP A 732 -20.08 5.87 -30.90
CA ASP A 732 -20.79 4.68 -31.41
C ASP A 732 -21.97 5.05 -32.33
N ASP A 733 -22.54 6.25 -32.16
CA ASP A 733 -23.69 6.74 -32.94
C ASP A 733 -23.54 8.25 -33.24
N PRO A 734 -22.65 8.63 -34.18
CA PRO A 734 -22.30 10.02 -34.45
C PRO A 734 -23.48 10.91 -34.88
N GLU A 735 -24.43 10.33 -35.62
CA GLU A 735 -25.57 11.05 -36.18
C GLU A 735 -26.67 11.32 -35.14
N ARG A 736 -26.64 10.63 -33.99
CA ARG A 736 -27.65 10.84 -32.95
C ARG A 736 -27.50 12.24 -32.32
N PRO A 737 -28.62 12.96 -32.11
CA PRO A 737 -28.62 14.23 -31.39
C PRO A 737 -27.94 14.13 -30.01
N GLU A 738 -27.13 15.14 -29.68
CA GLU A 738 -26.28 15.14 -28.49
C GLU A 738 -27.07 15.09 -27.18
N ASP A 739 -28.24 15.74 -27.14
CA ASP A 739 -29.15 15.75 -26.00
C ASP A 739 -29.71 14.34 -25.69
N GLN A 740 -30.04 13.56 -26.72
CA GLN A 740 -30.48 12.17 -26.60
C GLN A 740 -29.37 11.27 -26.06
N VAL A 741 -28.14 11.46 -26.55
CA VAL A 741 -26.97 10.71 -26.07
C VAL A 741 -26.70 11.01 -24.60
N LEU A 742 -26.73 12.30 -24.22
CA LEU A 742 -26.49 12.69 -22.84
C LEU A 742 -27.58 12.19 -21.89
N MET A 743 -28.85 12.35 -22.27
CA MET A 743 -29.98 11.86 -21.48
C MET A 743 -29.88 10.36 -21.23
N ARG A 744 -29.60 9.58 -22.28
CA ARG A 744 -29.41 8.13 -22.17
C ARG A 744 -28.30 7.77 -21.19
N SER A 745 -27.17 8.46 -21.30
CA SER A 745 -26.00 8.25 -20.43
C SER A 745 -26.32 8.56 -18.97
N LEU A 746 -26.99 9.69 -18.72
CA LEU A 746 -27.45 10.12 -17.40
C LEU A 746 -28.40 9.12 -16.77
N ARG A 747 -29.38 8.63 -17.53
CA ARG A 747 -30.36 7.66 -17.06
C ARG A 747 -29.71 6.32 -16.76
N ASP A 748 -29.06 5.72 -17.76
CA ASP A 748 -28.59 4.33 -17.69
C ASP A 748 -27.45 4.17 -16.66
N PHE A 749 -26.63 5.19 -16.45
CA PHE A 749 -25.52 5.15 -15.48
C PHE A 749 -25.95 5.40 -14.02
N ASN A 750 -27.05 6.13 -13.80
CA ASN A 750 -27.50 6.48 -12.45
C ASN A 750 -28.58 5.52 -11.91
N ILE A 751 -29.44 4.95 -12.76
CA ILE A 751 -30.44 3.95 -12.34
C ILE A 751 -29.87 2.82 -11.46
N PRO A 752 -28.69 2.22 -11.74
CA PRO A 752 -28.15 1.14 -10.90
C PRO A 752 -27.84 1.55 -9.46
N LYS A 753 -27.71 2.86 -9.19
CA LYS A 753 -27.30 3.43 -7.90
C LYS A 753 -28.47 4.00 -7.10
N ILE A 754 -29.57 4.33 -7.76
CA ILE A 754 -30.74 4.95 -7.16
C ILE A 754 -31.61 3.86 -6.52
N VAL A 755 -32.08 4.11 -5.30
CA VAL A 755 -33.00 3.19 -4.61
C VAL A 755 -34.35 3.17 -5.32
N THR A 756 -35.04 2.03 -5.31
CA THR A 756 -36.28 1.82 -6.07
C THR A 756 -37.33 2.92 -5.85
N ASP A 757 -37.48 3.40 -4.61
CA ASP A 757 -38.46 4.43 -4.24
C ASP A 757 -38.15 5.81 -4.84
N ASP A 758 -36.87 6.09 -5.13
CA ASP A 758 -36.40 7.35 -5.71
C ASP A 758 -36.41 7.31 -7.26
N VAL A 759 -36.54 6.14 -7.88
CA VAL A 759 -36.53 5.98 -9.36
C VAL A 759 -37.64 6.80 -10.03
N PRO A 760 -38.91 6.81 -9.57
CA PRO A 760 -39.95 7.62 -10.19
C PRO A 760 -39.64 9.12 -10.16
N VAL A 761 -39.08 9.61 -9.04
CA VAL A 761 -38.69 11.02 -8.90
C VAL A 761 -37.55 11.35 -9.88
N PHE A 762 -36.53 10.51 -9.94
CA PHE A 762 -35.41 10.68 -10.88
C PHE A 762 -35.87 10.70 -12.34
N MET A 763 -36.76 9.78 -12.74
CA MET A 763 -37.30 9.74 -14.10
C MET A 763 -38.18 10.96 -14.41
N GLY A 764 -38.91 11.48 -13.43
CA GLY A 764 -39.64 12.76 -13.55
C GLY A 764 -38.71 13.93 -13.85
N LEU A 765 -37.62 14.06 -13.08
CA LEU A 765 -36.60 15.12 -13.28
C LEU A 765 -35.93 15.02 -14.65
N ILE A 766 -35.65 13.80 -15.13
CA ILE A 766 -35.15 13.57 -16.49
C ILE A 766 -36.17 14.05 -17.52
N GLY A 767 -37.45 13.69 -17.36
CA GLY A 767 -38.52 14.09 -18.26
C GLY A 767 -38.72 15.61 -18.35
N ASP A 768 -38.54 16.33 -17.24
CA ASP A 768 -38.64 17.79 -17.20
C ASP A 768 -37.48 18.49 -17.92
N LEU A 769 -36.25 17.97 -17.81
CA LEU A 769 -35.05 18.56 -18.43
C LEU A 769 -34.84 18.13 -19.89
N PHE A 770 -35.35 16.95 -20.25
CA PHE A 770 -35.25 16.33 -21.57
C PHE A 770 -36.66 15.92 -22.08
N PRO A 771 -37.54 16.90 -22.33
CA PRO A 771 -38.93 16.62 -22.71
C PRO A 771 -39.03 15.91 -24.05
N ALA A 772 -39.99 14.99 -24.18
CA ALA A 772 -40.30 14.23 -25.39
C ALA A 772 -39.16 13.34 -25.94
N LEU A 773 -38.15 13.01 -25.12
CA LEU A 773 -37.09 12.07 -25.49
C LEU A 773 -37.30 10.71 -24.81
N ASP A 774 -37.83 9.72 -25.55
CA ASP A 774 -37.86 8.32 -25.12
C ASP A 774 -36.82 7.50 -25.88
N VAL A 775 -35.64 7.33 -25.29
CA VAL A 775 -34.49 6.66 -25.90
C VAL A 775 -34.27 5.30 -25.21
N PRO A 776 -34.43 4.15 -25.88
CA PRO A 776 -34.27 2.84 -25.25
C PRO A 776 -32.81 2.56 -24.82
N ARG A 777 -32.64 1.78 -23.74
CA ARG A 777 -31.32 1.32 -23.26
C ARG A 777 -30.63 0.47 -24.35
N LYS A 778 -29.30 0.61 -24.47
CA LYS A 778 -28.50 -0.24 -25.37
C LYS A 778 -28.41 -1.62 -24.75
N ARG A 779 -28.75 -2.67 -25.49
CA ARG A 779 -28.66 -4.05 -25.01
C ARG A 779 -27.66 -4.83 -25.84
N ASP A 780 -26.76 -5.53 -25.17
CA ASP A 780 -25.93 -6.56 -25.79
C ASP A 780 -26.59 -7.92 -25.54
N LEU A 781 -27.37 -8.37 -26.54
CA LEU A 781 -28.11 -9.63 -26.45
C LEU A 781 -27.19 -10.85 -26.39
N ASN A 782 -26.00 -10.76 -26.99
CA ASN A 782 -25.01 -11.84 -26.95
C ASN A 782 -24.45 -11.97 -25.53
N PHE A 783 -24.07 -10.86 -24.91
CA PHE A 783 -23.60 -10.87 -23.52
C PHE A 783 -24.69 -11.36 -22.55
N GLU A 784 -25.93 -10.88 -22.69
CA GLU A 784 -27.06 -11.34 -21.87
C GLU A 784 -27.31 -12.86 -22.01
N SER A 785 -27.08 -13.44 -23.19
CA SER A 785 -27.20 -14.89 -23.39
C SER A 785 -26.14 -15.68 -22.61
N PHE A 786 -24.88 -15.22 -22.60
CA PHE A 786 -23.81 -15.83 -21.82
C PHE A 786 -24.04 -15.69 -20.33
N VAL A 787 -24.57 -14.54 -19.88
CA VAL A 787 -24.96 -14.35 -18.48
C VAL A 787 -26.03 -15.35 -18.08
N ARG A 788 -27.09 -15.52 -18.88
CA ARG A 788 -28.15 -16.51 -18.58
C ARG A 788 -27.58 -17.93 -18.50
N GLN A 789 -26.68 -18.30 -19.41
CA GLN A 789 -25.99 -19.58 -19.35
C GLN A 789 -25.16 -19.73 -18.05
N ALA A 790 -24.37 -18.72 -17.69
CA ALA A 790 -23.56 -18.73 -16.47
C ALA A 790 -24.40 -18.89 -15.19
N VAL A 791 -25.56 -18.21 -15.13
CA VAL A 791 -26.49 -18.28 -14.00
C VAL A 791 -27.07 -19.70 -13.87
N LEU A 792 -27.44 -20.33 -14.99
CA LEU A 792 -27.94 -21.70 -15.01
C LEU A 792 -26.84 -22.72 -14.63
N ASP A 793 -25.61 -22.54 -15.11
CA ASP A 793 -24.46 -23.38 -14.74
C ASP A 793 -24.16 -23.33 -13.23
N LEU A 794 -24.38 -22.17 -12.60
CA LEU A 794 -24.28 -21.98 -11.15
C LEU A 794 -25.52 -22.50 -10.38
N ARG A 795 -26.49 -23.11 -11.08
CA ARG A 795 -27.75 -23.62 -10.53
C ARG A 795 -28.61 -22.53 -9.86
N LEU A 796 -28.56 -21.32 -10.40
CA LEU A 796 -29.34 -20.17 -9.96
C LEU A 796 -30.54 -19.92 -10.91
N GLN A 797 -31.47 -19.08 -10.47
CA GLN A 797 -32.61 -18.67 -11.28
C GLN A 797 -32.25 -17.47 -12.17
N ALA A 798 -32.38 -17.63 -13.48
CA ALA A 798 -32.07 -16.59 -14.47
C ALA A 798 -33.23 -15.59 -14.66
N GLU A 799 -33.64 -14.92 -13.58
CA GLU A 799 -34.62 -13.84 -13.65
C GLU A 799 -34.06 -12.62 -14.40
N ASP A 800 -34.90 -11.92 -15.16
CA ASP A 800 -34.46 -10.79 -15.99
C ASP A 800 -33.84 -9.65 -15.16
N ASN A 801 -34.35 -9.40 -13.95
CA ASN A 801 -33.76 -8.40 -13.05
C ASN A 801 -32.36 -8.83 -12.55
N PHE A 802 -32.16 -10.13 -12.29
CA PHE A 802 -30.86 -10.66 -11.89
C PHE A 802 -29.84 -10.55 -13.04
N VAL A 803 -30.25 -10.93 -14.26
CA VAL A 803 -29.43 -10.76 -15.47
C VAL A 803 -29.09 -9.28 -15.68
N LEU A 804 -30.07 -8.38 -15.55
CA LEU A 804 -29.85 -6.94 -15.66
C LEU A 804 -28.80 -6.45 -14.66
N LYS A 805 -28.80 -6.93 -13.42
CA LYS A 805 -27.81 -6.55 -12.40
C LYS A 805 -26.39 -7.03 -12.74
N VAL A 806 -26.24 -8.21 -13.34
CA VAL A 806 -24.94 -8.69 -13.84
C VAL A 806 -24.46 -7.81 -14.99
N VAL A 807 -25.35 -7.42 -15.91
CA VAL A 807 -25.01 -6.52 -17.02
C VAL A 807 -24.61 -5.12 -16.51
N GLN A 808 -25.38 -4.56 -15.57
CA GLN A 808 -25.06 -3.27 -14.95
C GLN A 808 -23.70 -3.30 -14.24
N LEU A 809 -23.35 -4.41 -13.59
CA LEU A 809 -22.03 -4.58 -12.97
C LEU A 809 -20.91 -4.56 -14.02
N GLU A 810 -21.09 -5.25 -15.17
CA GLU A 810 -20.10 -5.22 -16.26
C GLU A 810 -19.94 -3.82 -16.88
N GLU A 811 -21.06 -3.14 -17.11
CA GLU A 811 -21.06 -1.77 -17.64
C GLU A 811 -20.32 -0.82 -16.68
N LEU A 812 -20.53 -0.96 -15.36
CA LEU A 812 -19.82 -0.15 -14.37
C LEU A 812 -18.32 -0.51 -14.28
N LEU A 813 -17.96 -1.79 -14.37
CA LEU A 813 -16.56 -2.24 -14.35
C LEU A 813 -15.78 -1.80 -15.59
N THR A 814 -16.45 -1.66 -16.73
CA THR A 814 -15.86 -1.11 -17.96
C THR A 814 -15.46 0.36 -17.79
N VAL A 815 -16.19 1.11 -16.96
CA VAL A 815 -15.94 2.54 -16.71
C VAL A 815 -15.02 2.76 -15.51
N ARG A 816 -15.10 1.89 -14.48
CA ARG A 816 -14.33 2.01 -13.23
C ARG A 816 -13.71 0.69 -12.83
N HIS A 817 -12.44 0.76 -12.41
CA HIS A 817 -11.70 -0.39 -11.88
C HIS A 817 -12.23 -0.91 -10.53
N SER A 818 -12.96 -0.08 -9.77
CA SER A 818 -13.53 -0.44 -8.46
C SER A 818 -15.00 -0.04 -8.40
N VAL A 819 -15.82 -0.97 -7.92
CA VAL A 819 -17.28 -0.82 -7.80
C VAL A 819 -17.73 -1.37 -6.45
N PHE A 820 -18.65 -0.68 -5.79
CA PHE A 820 -19.29 -1.15 -4.57
C PHE A 820 -20.61 -1.82 -4.91
N VAL A 821 -20.84 -3.03 -4.38
CA VAL A 821 -22.13 -3.72 -4.47
C VAL A 821 -22.82 -3.61 -3.12
N VAL A 822 -23.80 -2.71 -3.02
CA VAL A 822 -24.49 -2.36 -1.77
C VAL A 822 -25.83 -3.10 -1.69
N GLY A 823 -26.18 -3.57 -0.48
CA GLY A 823 -27.48 -4.18 -0.20
C GLY A 823 -27.43 -5.12 1.01
N ASN A 824 -28.59 -5.56 1.49
CA ASN A 824 -28.73 -6.39 2.69
C ASN A 824 -28.14 -7.80 2.53
N ALA A 825 -27.85 -8.48 3.64
CA ALA A 825 -27.45 -9.89 3.60
C ALA A 825 -28.55 -10.74 2.93
N GLY A 826 -28.15 -11.77 2.17
CA GLY A 826 -29.09 -12.67 1.50
C GLY A 826 -29.68 -12.16 0.18
N THR A 827 -29.39 -10.94 -0.28
CA THR A 827 -29.96 -10.38 -1.53
C THR A 827 -29.26 -10.82 -2.82
N GLY A 828 -28.44 -11.88 -2.79
CA GLY A 828 -27.78 -12.42 -3.99
C GLY A 828 -26.56 -11.65 -4.51
N LYS A 829 -26.06 -10.61 -3.81
CA LYS A 829 -24.89 -9.80 -4.23
C LYS A 829 -23.66 -10.64 -4.62
N SER A 830 -23.28 -11.58 -3.76
CA SER A 830 -22.15 -12.48 -4.03
C SER A 830 -22.41 -13.36 -5.25
N GLN A 831 -23.65 -13.74 -5.51
CA GLN A 831 -24.03 -14.53 -6.67
C GLN A 831 -23.99 -13.71 -7.96
N VAL A 832 -24.32 -12.41 -7.94
CA VAL A 832 -24.15 -11.50 -9.09
C VAL A 832 -22.68 -11.46 -9.51
N MET A 833 -21.77 -11.24 -8.57
CA MET A 833 -20.33 -11.18 -8.85
C MET A 833 -19.76 -12.53 -9.34
N ARG A 834 -20.18 -13.64 -8.72
CA ARG A 834 -19.80 -15.00 -9.16
C ARG A 834 -20.34 -15.32 -10.55
N SER A 835 -21.56 -14.90 -10.86
CA SER A 835 -22.18 -15.07 -12.19
C SER A 835 -21.40 -14.31 -13.25
N LEU A 836 -20.95 -13.08 -12.96
CA LEU A 836 -20.08 -12.32 -13.86
C LEU A 836 -18.73 -13.03 -14.09
N ASN A 837 -18.08 -13.51 -13.02
CA ASN A 837 -16.83 -14.28 -13.15
C ASN A 837 -17.03 -15.53 -14.03
N LYS A 838 -18.10 -16.29 -13.80
CA LYS A 838 -18.45 -17.45 -14.63
C LYS A 838 -18.75 -17.07 -16.08
N THR A 839 -19.42 -15.95 -16.31
CA THR A 839 -19.69 -15.41 -17.66
C THR A 839 -18.38 -15.16 -18.40
N TYR A 840 -17.39 -14.53 -17.74
CA TYR A 840 -16.07 -14.34 -18.33
C TYR A 840 -15.36 -15.65 -18.66
N GLN A 841 -15.47 -16.68 -17.82
CA GLN A 841 -14.91 -18.01 -18.11
C GLN A 841 -15.56 -18.63 -19.37
N ILE A 842 -16.89 -18.52 -19.51
CA ILE A 842 -17.63 -19.00 -20.69
C ILE A 842 -17.17 -18.24 -21.95
N MET A 843 -16.92 -16.92 -21.82
CA MET A 843 -16.33 -16.08 -22.87
C MET A 843 -14.83 -16.36 -23.11
N LYS A 844 -14.25 -17.40 -22.49
CA LYS A 844 -12.84 -17.79 -22.59
C LYS A 844 -11.85 -16.72 -22.11
N ARG A 845 -12.29 -15.80 -21.25
CA ARG A 845 -11.40 -14.91 -20.48
C ARG A 845 -10.81 -15.70 -19.30
N ARG A 846 -9.75 -15.16 -18.69
CA ARG A 846 -9.07 -15.76 -17.52
C ARG A 846 -9.25 -14.88 -16.27
N PRO A 847 -10.46 -14.78 -15.69
CA PRO A 847 -10.68 -13.97 -14.50
C PRO A 847 -10.03 -14.63 -13.27
N VAL A 848 -9.43 -13.82 -12.39
CA VAL A 848 -8.91 -14.24 -11.09
C VAL A 848 -9.84 -13.71 -10.00
N TRP A 849 -10.11 -14.52 -8.97
CA TRP A 849 -10.98 -14.17 -7.84
C TRP A 849 -10.26 -14.45 -6.53
N THR A 850 -10.13 -13.43 -5.68
CA THR A 850 -9.56 -13.53 -4.35
C THR A 850 -10.42 -12.72 -3.39
N ASP A 851 -10.82 -13.34 -2.28
CA ASP A 851 -11.61 -12.68 -1.23
C ASP A 851 -10.68 -12.21 -0.11
N LEU A 852 -10.81 -10.95 0.29
CA LEU A 852 -10.03 -10.35 1.39
C LEU A 852 -10.98 -9.64 2.35
N ASN A 853 -10.85 -9.91 3.65
CA ASN A 853 -11.53 -9.17 4.71
C ASN A 853 -10.54 -8.23 5.43
N PRO A 854 -10.53 -6.92 5.15
CA PRO A 854 -9.57 -6.00 5.75
C PRO A 854 -9.75 -5.82 7.26
N LYS A 855 -10.86 -6.28 7.84
CA LYS A 855 -11.10 -6.24 9.30
C LYS A 855 -10.63 -7.49 10.04
N ALA A 856 -10.15 -8.51 9.31
CA ALA A 856 -9.66 -9.74 9.92
C ALA A 856 -8.23 -9.61 10.48
N VAL A 857 -7.48 -8.60 10.03
CA VAL A 857 -6.10 -8.32 10.41
C VAL A 857 -5.94 -6.86 10.81
N THR A 858 -4.85 -6.52 11.49
CA THR A 858 -4.51 -5.13 11.79
C THR A 858 -4.07 -4.39 10.52
N SER A 859 -4.12 -3.04 10.54
CA SER A 859 -3.63 -2.22 9.42
C SER A 859 -2.15 -2.48 9.12
N ASP A 860 -1.35 -2.71 10.15
CA ASP A 860 0.09 -2.97 10.02
C ASP A 860 0.35 -4.33 9.37
N GLU A 861 -0.46 -5.35 9.69
CA GLU A 861 -0.37 -6.65 9.03
C GLU A 861 -0.87 -6.60 7.59
N LEU A 862 -1.84 -5.73 7.26
CA LEU A 862 -2.38 -5.63 5.91
C LEU A 862 -1.48 -4.82 4.97
N PHE A 863 -0.91 -3.72 5.45
CA PHE A 863 -0.13 -2.79 4.62
C PHE A 863 1.39 -2.89 4.81
N GLY A 864 1.84 -3.55 5.88
CA GLY A 864 3.23 -3.57 6.30
C GLY A 864 3.57 -2.48 7.31
N ILE A 865 4.73 -2.62 7.95
CA ILE A 865 5.25 -1.67 8.93
C ILE A 865 6.77 -1.67 8.94
N ILE A 866 7.38 -0.51 9.18
CA ILE A 866 8.80 -0.41 9.50
C ILE A 866 9.01 -0.87 10.94
N ASN A 867 9.79 -1.93 11.14
CA ASN A 867 10.16 -2.36 12.48
C ASN A 867 10.93 -1.23 13.20
N PRO A 868 10.46 -0.72 14.35
CA PRO A 868 11.10 0.42 15.02
C PRO A 868 12.55 0.16 15.45
N ALA A 869 12.88 -1.10 15.76
CA ALA A 869 14.18 -1.52 16.26
C ALA A 869 15.18 -1.77 15.11
N THR A 870 14.80 -2.61 14.14
CA THR A 870 15.70 -2.98 13.02
C THR A 870 15.67 -1.97 11.87
N ARG A 871 14.63 -1.12 11.81
CA ARG A 871 14.35 -0.19 10.70
C ARG A 871 14.11 -0.86 9.35
N GLU A 872 13.80 -2.15 9.38
CA GLU A 872 13.45 -2.90 8.17
C GLU A 872 11.96 -2.76 7.87
N TRP A 873 11.65 -2.63 6.58
CA TRP A 873 10.28 -2.69 6.09
C TRP A 873 9.82 -4.15 6.12
N LYS A 874 8.75 -4.44 6.87
CA LYS A 874 8.03 -5.70 6.83
C LYS A 874 6.81 -5.51 5.94
N ASP A 875 6.75 -6.22 4.83
CA ASP A 875 5.59 -6.21 3.94
C ASP A 875 4.33 -6.72 4.66
N GLY A 876 3.17 -6.26 4.20
CA GLY A 876 1.87 -6.79 4.62
C GLY A 876 1.72 -8.26 4.20
N LYS A 877 0.99 -9.04 4.99
CA LYS A 877 0.74 -10.47 4.78
C LYS A 877 -0.20 -10.75 3.61
#